data_AF-A0A8J6YX80-F1
#
_entry.id   AF-A0A8J6YX80-F1
#
_cell.length_a   1.000
_cell.length_b   1.000
_cell.length_c   1.000
_cell.angle_alpha   90.00
_cell.angle_beta   90.00
_cell.angle_gamma   90.00
#
_symmetry.space_group_name_H-M   'P 1'
#
loop_
_entity.id
_entity.type
_entity.pdbx_description
1 polymer ?
#
loop_
_entity_poly.entity_id
_entity_poly.type
_entity_poly.pdbx_seq_one_letter_code
_entity_poly.pdbx_strand_id
1 'polypeptide(L)'
;MLTEKNFAQILKSMNFIEHGTSYEKIFAEGIVMKADLAAKKLSYPEQLKGRERNTLIEAAHKENLVVFECVNRLLDKGYKPADIELEKNWQLGHTQKSGRADICVSSGDKVLFIIECKTAGAEFNHELDNMRTDGGQLFSYWQQEQSCQWLMLYASDFVDGKLKFSAASVSCNEKLYRDAHTVPERFKVWSDHCEKKFLGDVIFHDETRAYQIGVKPLRKRDLEDFSKIGALVNKFEEILRHNQVSNKANAFDVLIALFICKLEDESKLNDCDEVSFQFKLKSDTHYSFQDRLQKLYSDGMKKFMSEDIFYLPEDYPEKLFKNFTDDENHEKQIQDLRENFRNLKYFNPNVFTFLKVHNEILFFMNSKILAEVVEMLQNYFIIGSQDLQKLGDLFEQLLNKGFKQDEGQFFTPIPITRFIWDSLPLDEIIFRNGLATPPKIIDYACGAGHFLTEGFKAVNDCYARKNLPPPVMWERDKLFGVEKDDRLSTVSKVSLFMHGANEGKIKFGDGLENYPDENISPATFDILVANPPYSVKGFKNYLKLANNALDVLNKISTDGSEIETLFVERISQLVKSRGVAAVILPGSILNKDGKSFVAARESLLKNFYVRAIVQLGSKTFGATGTNTVVIFLERFDEPPRFTAEFEDIAETILSGKLLERRITREIFAAYTKKIGVAPEVYKKFIRREVDFDKWDAPYFAAYVPKFSRITVKNISDAERLRRNNLRFYDAVTELEREKIIYFALTYRQETLIISAPDTNAEQEKFLGYGWSNAKGREGLIDKKRGGLLFDNENRDADNTLAAVIRAAYKGQRRQIAALEKYFHYATLGDLLDFDAADFTKKITLGSSDYAPAEYSGSFPLVKLGDICEINIPKNEIANVDDDTLVSFVEMAAVSNNGFIAEQVTRPLGEVRKGGYKYFAEGDIIIAKITPCMENGKCAIARGLTNSIGFGSTEFHVFRCRQEKILTNYLFIFLNREDIRQTAQTYMTGASGHRRVPEKFYSKLMLPLPPLDVQKKIVDEFNALDLQIAAQDDMLQSLDADIKAKFAALFDGKNFPVRKLGEICTTLSGGTPDTKNESFYSGKIPWITTVALGKIFIDENDAASYITEEAIEKSSTHLIPANTLLFGVRVGVGKSSITKVSICTNQDIVALMDVDEQRYNKIFLKHVLDAYQKYFNSIKRGMTIKGITSNDLKAVRIPDAPLELQEEFAAYVENCEAIKISARAKREELIAARAELVTKYFR
;
A
#
# COMPACT_ATOMS: atom_id res chain seq x y z
N MET A 1 -38.74 14.50 -39.95
CA MET A 1 -40.04 15.10 -39.60
C MET A 1 -41.12 14.54 -40.53
N LEU A 2 -42.39 14.47 -40.10
CA LEU A 2 -43.51 14.18 -41.00
C LEU A 2 -43.73 15.36 -41.95
N THR A 3 -43.78 15.09 -43.25
CA THR A 3 -43.92 16.09 -44.32
C THR A 3 -44.79 15.55 -45.44
N GLU A 4 -45.33 16.43 -46.28
CA GLU A 4 -46.08 16.03 -47.48
C GLU A 4 -45.28 15.03 -48.36
N LYS A 5 -43.96 15.20 -48.46
CA LYS A 5 -43.10 14.38 -49.33
C LYS A 5 -42.92 12.93 -48.87
N ASN A 6 -42.89 12.69 -47.56
CA ASN A 6 -42.70 11.34 -47.00
C ASN A 6 -44.00 10.71 -46.47
N PHE A 7 -45.13 11.43 -46.49
CA PHE A 7 -46.37 10.96 -45.88
C PHE A 7 -46.92 9.66 -46.51
N ALA A 8 -46.74 9.47 -47.83
CA ALA A 8 -47.09 8.21 -48.49
C ALA A 8 -46.34 6.99 -47.91
N GLN A 9 -45.06 7.14 -47.60
CA GLN A 9 -44.25 6.08 -46.98
C GLN A 9 -44.67 5.84 -45.52
N ILE A 10 -45.02 6.91 -44.81
CA ILE A 10 -45.52 6.84 -43.43
C ILE A 10 -46.86 6.10 -43.36
N LEU A 11 -47.81 6.41 -44.26
CA LEU A 11 -49.09 5.71 -44.36
C LEU A 11 -48.91 4.21 -44.58
N LYS A 12 -47.98 3.81 -45.46
CA LYS A 12 -47.60 2.40 -45.66
C LYS A 12 -47.02 1.78 -44.40
N SER A 13 -46.16 2.49 -43.67
CA SER A 13 -45.59 2.00 -42.40
C SER A 13 -46.62 1.83 -41.28
N MET A 14 -47.75 2.54 -41.36
CA MET A 14 -48.90 2.40 -40.44
C MET A 14 -49.93 1.36 -40.90
N ASN A 15 -49.63 0.59 -41.96
CA ASN A 15 -50.50 -0.42 -42.57
C ASN A 15 -51.77 0.15 -43.24
N PHE A 16 -51.71 1.35 -43.84
CA PHE A 16 -52.76 1.82 -44.74
C PHE A 16 -52.64 1.14 -46.11
N ILE A 17 -53.78 0.75 -46.67
CA ILE A 17 -53.91 0.14 -47.99
C ILE A 17 -54.02 1.26 -49.04
N GLU A 18 -53.23 1.15 -50.10
CA GLU A 18 -53.17 2.14 -51.18
C GLU A 18 -54.24 1.87 -52.26
N HIS A 19 -55.03 2.90 -52.57
CA HIS A 19 -56.05 2.93 -53.62
C HIS A 19 -55.80 4.15 -54.53
N GLY A 20 -54.83 4.03 -55.45
CA GLY A 20 -54.42 5.12 -56.32
C GLY A 20 -53.74 6.24 -55.53
N THR A 21 -54.36 7.42 -55.44
CA THR A 21 -53.86 8.57 -54.65
C THR A 21 -54.45 8.63 -53.23
N SER A 22 -55.33 7.70 -52.88
CA SER A 22 -55.96 7.58 -51.57
C SER A 22 -55.40 6.41 -50.79
N TYR A 23 -55.27 6.55 -49.48
CA TYR A 23 -54.81 5.54 -48.54
C TYR A 23 -55.88 5.31 -47.48
N GLU A 24 -56.22 4.07 -47.21
CA GLU A 24 -57.30 3.71 -46.30
C GLU A 24 -56.85 2.64 -45.30
N LYS A 25 -57.21 2.81 -44.03
CA LYS A 25 -57.03 1.79 -43.00
C LYS A 25 -58.36 1.52 -42.31
N ILE A 26 -58.71 0.24 -42.24
CA ILE A 26 -59.92 -0.25 -41.59
C ILE A 26 -59.51 -0.89 -40.26
N PHE A 27 -60.05 -0.37 -39.17
CA PHE A 27 -59.88 -0.86 -37.81
C PHE A 27 -61.03 -1.81 -37.44
N ALA A 28 -61.03 -2.34 -36.21
CA ALA A 28 -62.12 -3.17 -35.71
C ALA A 28 -63.49 -2.47 -35.83
N GLU A 29 -64.57 -3.24 -35.94
CA GLU A 29 -65.96 -2.74 -36.05
C GLU A 29 -66.25 -1.87 -37.29
N GLY A 30 -65.40 -1.94 -38.34
CA GLY A 30 -65.62 -1.22 -39.60
C GLY A 30 -65.28 0.27 -39.52
N ILE A 31 -64.51 0.69 -38.52
CA ILE A 31 -64.00 2.07 -38.36
C ILE A 31 -62.94 2.35 -39.43
N VAL A 32 -63.02 3.50 -40.09
CA VAL A 32 -62.15 3.82 -41.23
C VAL A 32 -61.44 5.16 -41.06
N MET A 33 -60.13 5.18 -41.32
CA MET A 33 -59.36 6.41 -41.55
C MET A 33 -58.88 6.46 -43.00
N LYS A 34 -58.92 7.64 -43.61
CA LYS A 34 -58.45 7.85 -44.99
C LYS A 34 -57.53 9.05 -45.13
N ALA A 35 -56.56 8.96 -46.02
CA ALA A 35 -55.72 10.08 -46.44
C ALA A 35 -55.69 10.12 -47.98
N ASP A 36 -56.24 11.18 -48.57
CA ASP A 36 -56.16 11.44 -50.01
C ASP A 36 -55.04 12.44 -50.27
N LEU A 37 -53.96 11.96 -50.88
CA LEU A 37 -52.78 12.78 -51.15
C LEU A 37 -52.98 13.73 -52.32
N ALA A 38 -53.88 13.41 -53.26
CA ALA A 38 -54.19 14.28 -54.40
C ALA A 38 -55.13 15.41 -54.00
N ALA A 39 -56.16 15.10 -53.20
CA ALA A 39 -57.07 16.09 -52.62
C ALA A 39 -56.48 16.81 -51.40
N LYS A 40 -55.25 16.44 -50.97
CA LYS A 40 -54.58 16.92 -49.75
C LYS A 40 -55.47 16.87 -48.51
N LYS A 41 -56.26 15.80 -48.37
CA LYS A 41 -57.32 15.68 -47.36
C LYS A 41 -57.15 14.46 -46.47
N LEU A 42 -57.21 14.67 -45.17
CA LEU A 42 -57.27 13.65 -44.11
C LEU A 42 -58.73 13.48 -43.67
N SER A 43 -59.14 12.24 -43.46
CA SER A 43 -60.50 11.88 -43.03
C SER A 43 -60.41 10.96 -41.80
N TYR A 44 -61.11 11.36 -40.75
CA TYR A 44 -61.25 10.62 -39.49
C TYR A 44 -62.60 9.89 -39.41
N PRO A 45 -62.78 8.92 -38.51
CA PRO A 45 -64.06 8.23 -38.32
C PRO A 45 -65.19 9.20 -37.96
N GLU A 46 -66.41 8.93 -38.42
CA GLU A 46 -67.56 9.83 -38.20
C GLU A 46 -67.92 10.03 -36.72
N GLN A 47 -67.67 9.01 -35.89
CA GLN A 47 -67.96 9.04 -34.46
C GLN A 47 -67.00 9.95 -33.67
N LEU A 48 -65.85 10.30 -34.25
CA LEU A 48 -64.85 11.17 -33.64
C LEU A 48 -65.32 12.64 -33.63
N LYS A 49 -65.25 13.28 -32.46
CA LYS A 49 -65.72 14.66 -32.26
C LYS A 49 -64.65 15.66 -32.69
N GLY A 50 -65.05 16.80 -33.23
CA GLY A 50 -64.10 17.84 -33.69
C GLY A 50 -63.35 17.54 -34.99
N ARG A 51 -63.66 16.40 -35.65
CA ARG A 51 -63.03 15.88 -36.89
C ARG A 51 -63.02 16.81 -38.11
N GLU A 52 -63.81 17.88 -38.09
CA GLU A 52 -63.89 18.85 -39.19
C GLU A 52 -62.63 19.75 -39.26
N ARG A 53 -61.78 19.69 -38.23
CA ARG A 53 -60.48 20.37 -38.15
C ARG A 53 -59.34 19.34 -38.27
N ASN A 54 -58.14 19.80 -38.62
CA ASN A 54 -56.96 18.96 -38.84
C ASN A 54 -57.08 17.99 -40.04
N THR A 55 -57.78 18.43 -41.09
CA THR A 55 -58.11 17.65 -42.30
C THR A 55 -57.23 17.96 -43.50
N LEU A 56 -56.28 18.89 -43.42
CA LEU A 56 -55.47 19.33 -44.58
C LEU A 56 -54.03 18.80 -44.52
N ILE A 57 -53.50 18.40 -45.67
CA ILE A 57 -52.11 17.97 -45.89
C ILE A 57 -51.35 19.14 -46.52
N GLU A 58 -50.89 20.10 -45.71
CA GLU A 58 -50.22 21.31 -46.20
C GLU A 58 -49.00 21.69 -45.36
N ALA A 59 -48.03 22.38 -46.00
CA ALA A 59 -46.80 22.82 -45.33
C ALA A 59 -47.04 23.83 -44.18
N ALA A 60 -48.17 24.56 -44.20
CA ALA A 60 -48.55 25.47 -43.13
C ALA A 60 -49.18 24.74 -41.91
N HIS A 61 -49.57 23.47 -42.06
CA HIS A 61 -50.29 22.68 -41.06
C HIS A 61 -49.63 21.31 -40.82
N LYS A 62 -48.31 21.31 -40.62
CA LYS A 62 -47.53 20.07 -40.45
C LYS A 62 -47.93 19.26 -39.21
N GLU A 63 -48.45 19.92 -38.18
CA GLU A 63 -48.98 19.28 -36.97
C GLU A 63 -50.19 18.37 -37.28
N ASN A 64 -51.00 18.66 -38.31
CA ASN A 64 -52.11 17.79 -38.72
C ASN A 64 -51.64 16.37 -39.05
N LEU A 65 -50.43 16.22 -39.60
CA LEU A 65 -49.86 14.91 -39.92
C LEU A 65 -49.50 14.13 -38.65
N VAL A 66 -49.05 14.85 -37.62
CA VAL A 66 -48.73 14.27 -36.29
C VAL A 66 -50.02 13.90 -35.57
N VAL A 67 -51.04 14.76 -35.59
CA VAL A 67 -52.38 14.47 -35.03
C VAL A 67 -52.99 13.24 -35.70
N PHE A 68 -52.95 13.15 -37.03
CA PHE A 68 -53.47 12.01 -37.77
C PHE A 68 -52.76 10.69 -37.42
N GLU A 69 -51.44 10.73 -37.30
CA GLU A 69 -50.65 9.58 -36.88
C GLU A 69 -50.93 9.18 -35.43
N CYS A 70 -51.05 10.15 -34.53
CA CYS A 70 -51.39 9.92 -33.11
C CYS A 70 -52.79 9.29 -32.97
N VAL A 71 -53.79 9.77 -33.72
CA VAL A 71 -55.13 9.18 -33.77
C VAL A 71 -55.09 7.75 -34.31
N ASN A 72 -54.34 7.48 -35.39
CA ASN A 72 -54.14 6.10 -35.87
C ASN A 72 -53.61 5.20 -34.74
N ARG A 73 -52.63 5.69 -33.97
CA ARG A 73 -52.02 4.94 -32.87
C ARG A 73 -53.00 4.70 -31.71
N LEU A 74 -53.87 5.66 -31.41
CA LEU A 74 -54.94 5.50 -30.42
C LEU A 74 -55.94 4.42 -30.85
N LEU A 75 -56.35 4.42 -32.13
CA LEU A 75 -57.26 3.40 -32.65
C LEU A 75 -56.61 2.01 -32.70
N ASP A 76 -55.34 1.91 -33.10
CA ASP A 76 -54.57 0.66 -33.04
C ASP A 76 -54.48 0.11 -31.61
N LYS A 77 -54.43 0.99 -30.61
CA LYS A 77 -54.40 0.62 -29.19
C LYS A 77 -55.75 0.10 -28.67
N GLY A 78 -56.84 0.37 -29.37
CA GLY A 78 -58.20 -0.03 -29.00
C GLY A 78 -59.04 1.07 -28.35
N TYR A 79 -58.65 2.35 -28.46
CA TYR A 79 -59.54 3.46 -28.09
C TYR A 79 -60.65 3.61 -29.13
N LYS A 80 -61.88 3.82 -28.66
CA LYS A 80 -63.06 4.01 -29.51
C LYS A 80 -63.08 5.43 -30.08
N PRO A 81 -63.43 5.64 -31.35
CA PRO A 81 -63.48 6.97 -31.93
C PRO A 81 -64.46 7.92 -31.22
N ALA A 82 -65.56 7.40 -30.68
CA ALA A 82 -66.56 8.19 -29.93
C ALA A 82 -66.01 8.84 -28.65
N ASP A 83 -64.92 8.29 -28.12
CA ASP A 83 -64.24 8.76 -26.91
C ASP A 83 -63.12 9.78 -27.23
N ILE A 84 -62.80 9.97 -28.51
CA ILE A 84 -61.76 10.90 -28.98
C ILE A 84 -62.41 12.19 -29.46
N GLU A 85 -61.91 13.32 -28.96
CA GLU A 85 -62.32 14.66 -29.37
C GLU A 85 -61.08 15.45 -29.79
N LEU A 86 -61.07 15.93 -31.04
CA LEU A 86 -60.03 16.81 -31.56
C LEU A 86 -60.40 18.28 -31.34
N GLU A 87 -59.40 19.12 -31.16
CA GLU A 87 -59.55 20.58 -31.09
C GLU A 87 -60.55 21.04 -30.01
N LYS A 88 -60.55 20.35 -28.86
CA LYS A 88 -61.44 20.68 -27.74
C LYS A 88 -61.12 22.08 -27.26
N ASN A 89 -62.12 22.97 -27.27
CA ASN A 89 -61.97 24.38 -26.96
C ASN A 89 -62.39 24.67 -25.52
N TRP A 90 -61.58 25.42 -24.78
CA TRP A 90 -61.98 26.00 -23.49
C TRP A 90 -61.80 27.52 -23.49
N GLN A 91 -62.61 28.22 -22.69
CA GLN A 91 -62.48 29.67 -22.50
C GLN A 91 -61.42 29.97 -21.43
N LEU A 92 -60.24 30.44 -21.84
CA LEU A 92 -59.15 30.78 -20.94
C LEU A 92 -59.28 32.24 -20.42
N GLY A 93 -60.12 32.44 -19.40
CA GLY A 93 -60.20 33.71 -18.66
C GLY A 93 -60.68 34.94 -19.46
N HIS A 94 -60.57 36.14 -18.85
CA HIS A 94 -61.09 37.42 -19.38
C HIS A 94 -60.33 38.02 -20.58
N THR A 95 -59.42 37.28 -21.21
CA THR A 95 -58.71 37.71 -22.42
C THR A 95 -59.09 36.82 -23.60
N GLN A 96 -59.31 37.42 -24.78
CA GLN A 96 -59.76 36.79 -26.05
C GLN A 96 -58.86 35.69 -26.66
N LYS A 97 -57.99 35.02 -25.91
CA LYS A 97 -57.20 33.89 -26.41
C LYS A 97 -57.86 32.56 -26.00
N SER A 98 -58.62 31.97 -26.92
CA SER A 98 -59.08 30.58 -26.79
C SER A 98 -57.93 29.62 -27.09
N GLY A 99 -57.57 28.75 -26.14
CA GLY A 99 -56.64 27.63 -26.38
C GLY A 99 -57.42 26.36 -26.77
N ARG A 100 -56.81 25.50 -27.59
CA ARG A 100 -57.41 24.25 -28.08
C ARG A 100 -56.45 23.10 -27.82
N ALA A 101 -56.92 22.04 -27.17
CA ALA A 101 -56.12 20.82 -27.11
C ALA A 101 -56.27 20.04 -28.41
N ASP A 102 -55.15 19.55 -28.94
CA ASP A 102 -55.13 18.80 -30.20
C ASP A 102 -55.96 17.51 -30.10
N ILE A 103 -55.78 16.74 -29.02
CA ILE A 103 -56.52 15.49 -28.79
C ILE A 103 -56.92 15.36 -27.31
N CYS A 104 -58.19 15.08 -27.05
CA CYS A 104 -58.71 14.67 -25.75
C CYS A 104 -59.34 13.29 -25.85
N VAL A 105 -59.07 12.41 -24.88
CA VAL A 105 -59.69 11.08 -24.82
C VAL A 105 -60.41 10.91 -23.50
N SER A 106 -61.67 10.48 -23.55
CA SER A 106 -62.55 10.32 -22.39
C SER A 106 -62.92 8.87 -22.12
N SER A 107 -63.37 8.60 -20.90
CA SER A 107 -63.99 7.32 -20.51
C SER A 107 -65.23 7.62 -19.68
N GLY A 108 -66.40 7.59 -20.31
CA GLY A 108 -67.62 8.12 -19.71
C GLY A 108 -67.51 9.64 -19.50
N ASP A 109 -67.80 10.11 -18.28
CA ASP A 109 -67.81 11.54 -17.95
C ASP A 109 -66.43 12.12 -17.58
N LYS A 110 -65.38 11.28 -17.51
CA LYS A 110 -64.02 11.71 -17.14
C LYS A 110 -63.11 11.77 -18.37
N VAL A 111 -62.31 12.83 -18.48
CA VAL A 111 -61.20 12.88 -19.46
C VAL A 111 -60.06 12.02 -18.92
N LEU A 112 -59.65 11.00 -19.68
CA LEU A 112 -58.51 10.17 -19.31
C LEU A 112 -57.22 10.92 -19.55
N PHE A 113 -57.07 11.55 -20.71
CA PHE A 113 -55.85 12.28 -21.04
C PHE A 113 -56.03 13.34 -22.12
N ILE A 114 -55.12 14.31 -22.10
CA ILE A 114 -55.01 15.39 -23.08
C ILE A 114 -53.64 15.28 -23.74
N ILE A 115 -53.62 15.24 -25.07
CA ILE A 115 -52.39 15.20 -25.87
C ILE A 115 -52.25 16.52 -26.63
N GLU A 116 -51.10 17.15 -26.45
CA GLU A 116 -50.62 18.25 -27.29
C GLU A 116 -49.62 17.67 -28.30
N CYS A 117 -49.92 17.81 -29.58
CA CYS A 117 -49.08 17.36 -30.67
C CYS A 117 -48.15 18.51 -31.12
N LYS A 118 -46.86 18.18 -31.28
CA LYS A 118 -45.86 19.08 -31.86
C LYS A 118 -45.10 18.38 -32.95
N THR A 119 -44.47 19.16 -33.81
CA THR A 119 -43.56 18.57 -34.78
C THR A 119 -42.25 18.14 -34.12
N ALA A 120 -41.68 17.01 -34.56
CA ALA A 120 -40.45 16.48 -33.97
C ALA A 120 -39.26 17.43 -34.16
N GLY A 121 -38.42 17.54 -33.13
CA GLY A 121 -37.22 18.39 -33.12
C GLY A 121 -37.43 19.66 -32.29
N ALA A 122 -37.21 20.83 -32.91
CA ALA A 122 -37.16 22.10 -32.20
C ALA A 122 -38.47 22.48 -31.49
N GLU A 123 -39.63 22.27 -32.12
CA GLU A 123 -40.93 22.63 -31.54
C GLU A 123 -41.29 21.75 -30.32
N PHE A 124 -41.10 20.43 -30.43
CA PHE A 124 -41.28 19.53 -29.30
C PHE A 124 -40.35 19.87 -28.13
N ASN A 125 -39.07 20.11 -28.38
CA ASN A 125 -38.12 20.46 -27.33
C ASN A 125 -38.45 21.82 -26.68
N HIS A 126 -38.88 22.80 -27.49
CA HIS A 126 -39.28 24.11 -26.99
C HIS A 126 -40.51 24.02 -26.08
N GLU A 127 -41.54 23.26 -26.47
CA GLU A 127 -42.71 23.09 -25.61
C GLU A 127 -42.40 22.27 -24.35
N LEU A 128 -41.50 21.30 -24.44
CA LEU A 128 -41.01 20.56 -23.28
C LEU A 128 -40.29 21.46 -22.26
N ASP A 129 -39.53 22.45 -22.74
CA ASP A 129 -38.89 23.46 -21.90
C ASP A 129 -39.90 24.47 -21.32
N ASN A 130 -40.92 24.88 -22.09
CA ASN A 130 -42.03 25.70 -21.59
C ASN A 130 -42.75 24.97 -20.45
N MET A 131 -43.09 23.70 -20.65
CA MET A 131 -43.68 22.85 -19.61
C MET A 131 -42.83 22.82 -18.34
N ARG A 132 -41.50 22.71 -18.42
CA ARG A 132 -40.59 22.76 -17.25
C ARG A 132 -40.49 24.14 -16.59
N THR A 133 -40.81 25.20 -17.33
CA THR A 133 -40.70 26.58 -16.86
C THR A 133 -41.94 27.00 -16.07
N ASP A 134 -43.14 26.73 -16.61
CA ASP A 134 -44.40 27.20 -16.03
C ASP A 134 -45.60 26.24 -16.23
N GLY A 135 -45.38 25.04 -16.75
CA GLY A 135 -46.42 24.05 -17.04
C GLY A 135 -46.94 24.10 -18.49
N GLY A 136 -46.58 25.13 -19.26
CA GLY A 136 -46.94 25.25 -20.67
C GLY A 136 -48.46 25.24 -20.94
N GLN A 137 -48.85 24.92 -22.17
CA GLN A 137 -50.28 24.93 -22.55
C GLN A 137 -51.06 23.79 -21.90
N LEU A 138 -50.45 22.62 -21.74
CA LEU A 138 -51.09 21.42 -21.18
C LEU A 138 -51.62 21.64 -19.74
N PHE A 139 -50.89 22.36 -18.89
CA PHE A 139 -51.39 22.68 -17.54
C PHE A 139 -52.57 23.67 -17.58
N SER A 140 -52.61 24.56 -18.57
CA SER A 140 -53.73 25.47 -18.79
C SER A 140 -55.00 24.72 -19.19
N TYR A 141 -54.88 23.70 -20.06
CA TYR A 141 -55.99 22.81 -20.41
C TYR A 141 -56.44 21.97 -19.23
N TRP A 142 -55.50 21.46 -18.45
CA TRP A 142 -55.81 20.72 -17.24
C TRP A 142 -56.62 21.55 -16.24
N GLN A 143 -56.32 22.86 -16.08
CA GLN A 143 -57.08 23.74 -15.18
C GLN A 143 -58.57 23.75 -15.53
N GLN A 144 -58.88 23.74 -16.84
CA GLN A 144 -60.25 23.75 -17.35
C GLN A 144 -60.92 22.37 -17.28
N GLU A 145 -60.14 21.31 -17.43
CA GLU A 145 -60.60 19.92 -17.41
C GLU A 145 -59.99 19.18 -16.22
N GLN A 146 -60.54 19.43 -15.03
CA GLN A 146 -59.99 18.90 -13.77
C GLN A 146 -60.08 17.36 -13.68
N SER A 147 -60.96 16.74 -14.47
CA SER A 147 -61.11 15.28 -14.51
C SER A 147 -59.97 14.55 -15.22
N CYS A 148 -59.11 15.29 -15.95
CA CYS A 148 -57.97 14.77 -16.69
C CYS A 148 -57.03 13.96 -15.78
N GLN A 149 -56.61 12.77 -16.22
CA GLN A 149 -55.66 11.93 -15.48
C GLN A 149 -54.22 12.00 -16.01
N TRP A 150 -54.03 12.28 -17.31
CA TRP A 150 -52.70 12.41 -17.93
C TRP A 150 -52.63 13.59 -18.90
N LEU A 151 -51.52 14.32 -18.85
CA LEU A 151 -51.12 15.23 -19.91
C LEU A 151 -50.00 14.58 -20.71
N MET A 152 -50.02 14.71 -22.03
CA MET A 152 -48.94 14.21 -22.88
C MET A 152 -48.55 15.25 -23.92
N LEU A 153 -47.26 15.53 -23.99
CA LEU A 153 -46.67 16.16 -25.16
C LEU A 153 -46.23 15.04 -26.12
N TYR A 154 -46.68 15.09 -27.37
CA TYR A 154 -46.46 14.06 -28.37
C TYR A 154 -45.84 14.63 -29.64
N ALA A 155 -44.88 13.92 -30.22
CA ALA A 155 -44.36 14.21 -31.54
C ALA A 155 -44.01 12.92 -32.28
N SER A 156 -44.20 12.92 -33.58
CA SER A 156 -43.80 11.81 -34.45
C SER A 156 -42.77 12.24 -35.48
N ASP A 157 -41.89 11.31 -35.81
CA ASP A 157 -40.80 11.46 -36.77
C ASP A 157 -40.66 10.23 -37.67
N PHE A 158 -40.10 10.41 -38.85
CA PHE A 158 -39.82 9.36 -39.81
C PHE A 158 -38.33 9.38 -40.17
N VAL A 159 -37.58 8.46 -39.57
CA VAL A 159 -36.11 8.38 -39.63
C VAL A 159 -35.71 6.96 -40.04
N ASP A 160 -34.80 6.82 -41.01
CA ASP A 160 -34.31 5.54 -41.54
C ASP A 160 -35.43 4.59 -42.01
N GLY A 161 -36.49 5.15 -42.63
CA GLY A 161 -37.63 4.38 -43.12
C GLY A 161 -38.54 3.81 -42.03
N LYS A 162 -38.36 4.22 -40.77
CA LYS A 162 -39.16 3.81 -39.62
C LYS A 162 -39.84 5.01 -38.96
N LEU A 163 -41.11 4.82 -38.62
CA LEU A 163 -41.86 5.76 -37.80
C LEU A 163 -41.40 5.63 -36.34
N LYS A 164 -40.93 6.74 -35.76
CA LYS A 164 -40.57 6.87 -34.34
C LYS A 164 -41.41 7.97 -33.73
N PHE A 165 -41.75 7.86 -32.46
CA PHE A 165 -42.44 8.92 -31.74
C PHE A 165 -41.73 9.23 -30.43
N SER A 166 -41.94 10.46 -29.96
CA SER A 166 -41.50 10.98 -28.68
C SER A 166 -42.73 11.35 -27.88
N ALA A 167 -42.80 10.90 -26.63
CA ALA A 167 -43.88 11.24 -25.72
C ALA A 167 -43.31 11.65 -24.37
N ALA A 168 -43.85 12.72 -23.81
CA ALA A 168 -43.53 13.19 -22.47
C ALA A 168 -44.82 13.40 -21.69
N SER A 169 -45.07 12.51 -20.71
CA SER A 169 -46.33 12.51 -19.97
C SER A 169 -46.20 13.07 -18.55
N VAL A 170 -47.25 13.72 -18.06
CA VAL A 170 -47.41 14.21 -16.69
C VAL A 170 -48.65 13.59 -16.07
N SER A 171 -48.54 13.16 -14.81
CA SER A 171 -49.63 12.61 -14.02
C SER A 171 -50.48 13.72 -13.41
N CYS A 172 -51.81 13.61 -13.52
CA CYS A 172 -52.76 14.55 -12.92
C CYS A 172 -53.42 14.03 -11.62
N ASN A 173 -52.82 13.03 -10.98
CA ASN A 173 -53.39 12.22 -9.88
C ASN A 173 -54.16 13.02 -8.79
N GLU A 174 -55.43 12.66 -8.58
CA GLU A 174 -56.40 13.32 -7.68
C GLU A 174 -55.94 13.47 -6.20
N LYS A 175 -55.00 12.65 -5.69
CA LYS A 175 -54.56 12.74 -4.27
C LYS A 175 -53.52 13.84 -4.00
N LEU A 176 -52.57 14.04 -4.91
CA LEU A 176 -51.44 14.97 -4.72
C LEU A 176 -51.83 16.43 -5.01
N TYR A 177 -52.76 16.61 -5.95
CA TYR A 177 -53.19 17.91 -6.46
C TYR A 177 -54.54 18.37 -5.87
N ARG A 178 -55.01 17.73 -4.79
CA ARG A 178 -56.34 17.96 -4.21
C ARG A 178 -56.61 19.43 -3.89
N ASP A 179 -55.59 20.13 -3.40
CA ASP A 179 -55.67 21.52 -2.97
C ASP A 179 -55.12 22.52 -4.02
N ALA A 180 -54.82 22.04 -5.25
CA ALA A 180 -54.24 22.85 -6.33
C ALA A 180 -55.27 23.14 -7.44
N HIS A 181 -55.78 24.37 -7.47
CA HIS A 181 -56.89 24.76 -8.35
C HIS A 181 -56.46 25.62 -9.54
N THR A 182 -55.33 26.30 -9.45
CA THR A 182 -54.78 27.16 -10.52
C THR A 182 -53.56 26.55 -11.21
N VAL A 183 -53.23 27.01 -12.43
CA VAL A 183 -52.01 26.60 -13.15
C VAL A 183 -50.75 26.76 -12.29
N PRO A 184 -50.49 27.92 -11.63
CA PRO A 184 -49.30 28.08 -10.79
C PRO A 184 -49.28 27.11 -9.60
N GLU A 185 -50.42 26.84 -8.97
CA GLU A 185 -50.50 25.88 -7.85
C GLU A 185 -50.22 24.45 -8.32
N ARG A 186 -50.79 24.03 -9.45
CA ARG A 186 -50.55 22.70 -10.01
C ARG A 186 -49.12 22.53 -10.49
N PHE A 187 -48.56 23.55 -11.14
CA PHE A 187 -47.17 23.57 -11.52
C PHE A 187 -46.25 23.51 -10.30
N LYS A 188 -46.58 24.23 -9.23
CA LYS A 188 -45.86 24.17 -7.95
C LYS A 188 -45.91 22.76 -7.34
N VAL A 189 -47.07 22.11 -7.30
CA VAL A 189 -47.18 20.73 -6.80
C VAL A 189 -46.33 19.77 -7.66
N TRP A 190 -46.37 19.89 -8.99
CA TRP A 190 -45.52 19.09 -9.88
C TRP A 190 -44.03 19.39 -9.72
N SER A 191 -43.66 20.63 -9.44
CA SER A 191 -42.28 21.05 -9.16
C SER A 191 -41.79 20.51 -7.82
N ASP A 192 -42.60 20.60 -6.78
CA ASP A 192 -42.21 20.30 -5.39
C ASP A 192 -42.22 18.79 -5.11
N HIS A 193 -43.18 18.04 -5.69
CA HIS A 193 -43.37 16.62 -5.37
C HIS A 193 -42.93 15.68 -6.50
N CYS A 194 -42.97 16.14 -7.75
CA CYS A 194 -42.62 15.33 -8.92
C CYS A 194 -41.35 15.84 -9.62
N GLU A 195 -40.68 16.87 -9.07
CA GLU A 195 -39.42 17.46 -9.56
C GLU A 195 -39.43 17.86 -11.04
N LYS A 196 -40.60 18.19 -11.60
CA LYS A 196 -40.76 18.48 -13.02
C LYS A 196 -40.33 17.31 -13.95
N LYS A 197 -40.34 16.07 -13.42
CA LYS A 197 -39.99 14.86 -14.18
C LYS A 197 -41.16 14.44 -15.07
N PHE A 198 -40.84 14.03 -16.30
CA PHE A 198 -41.77 13.44 -17.26
C PHE A 198 -41.71 11.91 -17.19
N LEU A 199 -42.86 11.27 -17.39
CA LEU A 199 -43.03 9.82 -17.30
C LEU A 199 -42.84 9.07 -18.63
N GLY A 200 -42.40 9.77 -19.69
CA GLY A 200 -42.24 9.20 -21.03
C GLY A 200 -43.58 8.80 -21.67
N ASP A 201 -43.57 7.73 -22.47
CA ASP A 201 -44.77 7.15 -23.07
C ASP A 201 -45.51 6.25 -22.07
N VAL A 202 -46.64 6.73 -21.56
CA VAL A 202 -47.53 5.93 -20.67
C VAL A 202 -48.75 5.38 -21.41
N ILE A 203 -49.08 5.90 -22.59
CA ILE A 203 -50.35 5.64 -23.28
C ILE A 203 -50.19 4.60 -24.39
N PHE A 204 -49.13 4.72 -25.19
CA PHE A 204 -48.92 3.89 -26.36
C PHE A 204 -48.05 2.66 -26.08
N HIS A 205 -47.35 2.64 -24.94
CA HIS A 205 -46.47 1.56 -24.49
C HIS A 205 -47.14 0.18 -24.57
N ASP A 206 -46.45 -0.84 -25.09
CA ASP A 206 -47.02 -2.16 -25.41
C ASP A 206 -47.78 -2.83 -24.25
N GLU A 207 -47.32 -2.66 -23.01
CA GLU A 207 -47.97 -3.21 -21.80
C GLU A 207 -49.20 -2.40 -21.32
N THR A 208 -49.40 -1.16 -21.80
CA THR A 208 -50.60 -0.37 -21.48
C THR A 208 -51.80 -0.91 -22.24
N ARG A 209 -52.94 -1.08 -21.56
CA ARG A 209 -54.22 -1.42 -22.21
C ARG A 209 -55.04 -0.14 -22.36
N ALA A 210 -55.78 -0.01 -23.48
CA ALA A 210 -56.69 1.13 -23.65
C ALA A 210 -57.62 1.25 -22.44
N TYR A 211 -57.85 2.49 -21.99
CA TYR A 211 -58.64 2.84 -20.80
C TYR A 211 -58.05 2.38 -19.44
N GLN A 212 -56.90 1.70 -19.41
CA GLN A 212 -56.19 1.24 -18.20
C GLN A 212 -54.72 1.67 -18.25
N ILE A 213 -54.47 2.95 -17.98
CA ILE A 213 -53.16 3.61 -18.11
C ILE A 213 -52.39 3.57 -16.79
N GLY A 214 -51.13 3.09 -16.79
CA GLY A 214 -50.28 2.94 -15.61
C GLY A 214 -48.82 3.36 -15.86
N VAL A 215 -47.98 3.48 -14.80
CA VAL A 215 -46.50 3.44 -15.00
C VAL A 215 -46.11 1.98 -15.12
N LYS A 216 -45.12 1.70 -15.96
CA LYS A 216 -44.40 0.44 -15.93
C LYS A 216 -43.81 0.20 -14.52
N PRO A 217 -44.21 -0.84 -13.78
CA PRO A 217 -43.53 -1.22 -12.56
C PRO A 217 -42.11 -1.72 -12.92
N LEU A 218 -41.09 -1.28 -12.18
CA LEU A 218 -39.76 -1.86 -12.33
C LEU A 218 -39.79 -3.29 -11.75
N ARG A 219 -39.58 -4.31 -12.58
CA ARG A 219 -39.52 -5.71 -12.15
C ARG A 219 -38.09 -6.21 -12.12
N LYS A 220 -37.84 -7.32 -11.42
CA LYS A 220 -36.51 -7.92 -11.34
C LYS A 220 -35.91 -8.24 -12.73
N ARG A 221 -36.72 -8.72 -13.67
CA ARG A 221 -36.29 -8.98 -15.07
C ARG A 221 -35.90 -7.72 -15.86
N ASP A 222 -36.36 -6.55 -15.43
CA ASP A 222 -36.04 -5.27 -16.09
C ASP A 222 -34.70 -4.70 -15.61
N LEU A 223 -34.09 -5.30 -14.57
CA LEU A 223 -32.81 -4.86 -14.03
C LEU A 223 -31.66 -5.22 -14.96
N GLU A 224 -30.70 -4.31 -15.07
CA GLU A 224 -29.47 -4.48 -15.83
C GLU A 224 -28.34 -4.98 -14.92
N ASP A 225 -27.33 -5.61 -15.52
CA ASP A 225 -26.17 -6.07 -14.77
C ASP A 225 -25.40 -4.87 -14.19
N PHE A 226 -25.10 -4.90 -12.89
CA PHE A 226 -24.36 -3.83 -12.18
C PHE A 226 -22.99 -3.54 -12.82
N SER A 227 -22.37 -4.52 -13.50
CA SER A 227 -21.09 -4.33 -14.19
C SER A 227 -21.16 -3.36 -15.38
N LYS A 228 -22.36 -3.08 -15.91
CA LYS A 228 -22.57 -2.12 -17.00
C LYS A 228 -22.63 -0.68 -16.49
N ILE A 229 -22.63 -0.47 -15.17
CA ILE A 229 -22.66 0.86 -14.58
C ILE A 229 -21.35 1.59 -14.91
N GLY A 230 -21.45 2.75 -15.56
CA GLY A 230 -20.33 3.63 -15.83
C GLY A 230 -19.78 4.28 -14.56
N ALA A 231 -19.36 5.55 -14.62
CA ALA A 231 -18.75 6.28 -13.50
C ALA A 231 -19.68 6.53 -12.28
N LEU A 232 -20.09 5.46 -11.58
CA LEU A 232 -21.01 5.47 -10.43
C LEU A 232 -20.45 6.32 -9.30
N VAL A 233 -19.15 6.17 -9.01
CA VAL A 233 -18.44 6.98 -8.02
C VAL A 233 -18.57 8.46 -8.35
N ASN A 234 -18.41 8.84 -9.63
CA ASN A 234 -18.51 10.23 -10.06
C ASN A 234 -19.97 10.74 -9.97
N LYS A 235 -20.96 9.92 -10.33
CA LYS A 235 -22.39 10.25 -10.20
C LYS A 235 -22.79 10.45 -8.73
N PHE A 236 -22.34 9.56 -7.84
CA PHE A 236 -22.59 9.69 -6.41
C PHE A 236 -21.93 10.96 -5.86
N GLU A 237 -20.68 11.25 -6.22
CA GLU A 237 -20.00 12.50 -5.83
C GLU A 237 -20.68 13.75 -6.39
N GLU A 238 -21.21 13.68 -7.61
CA GLU A 238 -22.00 14.74 -8.22
C GLU A 238 -23.27 15.02 -7.41
N ILE A 239 -24.03 13.97 -7.06
CA ILE A 239 -25.22 14.04 -6.18
C ILE A 239 -24.89 14.74 -4.86
N LEU A 240 -23.80 14.34 -4.21
CA LEU A 240 -23.37 14.97 -2.95
C LEU A 240 -22.98 16.45 -3.14
N ARG A 241 -22.34 16.78 -4.27
CA ARG A 241 -21.86 18.14 -4.55
C ARG A 241 -23.01 19.12 -4.83
N HIS A 242 -23.96 18.77 -5.69
CA HIS A 242 -25.05 19.69 -6.01
C HIS A 242 -26.08 19.80 -4.88
N ASN A 243 -26.19 18.79 -4.02
CA ASN A 243 -27.00 18.85 -2.79
C ASN A 243 -26.25 19.37 -1.55
N GLN A 244 -25.00 19.85 -1.70
CA GLN A 244 -24.20 20.44 -0.63
C GLN A 244 -23.99 19.51 0.60
N VAL A 245 -23.91 18.19 0.37
CA VAL A 245 -23.66 17.22 1.44
C VAL A 245 -22.18 17.26 1.84
N SER A 246 -21.89 17.77 3.03
CA SER A 246 -20.53 17.95 3.53
C SER A 246 -19.94 16.71 4.20
N ASN A 247 -20.76 15.88 4.84
CA ASN A 247 -20.31 14.69 5.57
C ASN A 247 -20.28 13.45 4.65
N LYS A 248 -19.15 13.27 3.95
CA LYS A 248 -18.93 12.13 3.05
C LYS A 248 -18.94 10.77 3.75
N ALA A 249 -18.46 10.68 4.99
CA ALA A 249 -18.43 9.43 5.74
C ALA A 249 -19.84 8.93 6.02
N ASN A 250 -20.72 9.82 6.50
CA ASN A 250 -22.12 9.50 6.72
C ASN A 250 -22.88 9.20 5.41
N ALA A 251 -22.59 9.94 4.33
CA ALA A 251 -23.17 9.64 3.02
C ALA A 251 -22.82 8.22 2.54
N PHE A 252 -21.61 7.76 2.82
CA PHE A 252 -21.20 6.39 2.54
C PHE A 252 -21.96 5.37 3.42
N ASP A 253 -22.27 5.68 4.68
CA ASP A 253 -23.05 4.79 5.56
C ASP A 253 -24.47 4.60 5.05
N VAL A 254 -25.09 5.68 4.56
CA VAL A 254 -26.39 5.61 3.89
C VAL A 254 -26.29 4.71 2.65
N LEU A 255 -25.19 4.81 1.89
CA LEU A 255 -24.98 3.97 0.70
C LEU A 255 -24.85 2.48 1.07
N ILE A 256 -24.14 2.13 2.15
CA ILE A 256 -24.05 0.76 2.66
C ILE A 256 -25.43 0.23 3.09
N ALA A 257 -26.21 1.04 3.80
CA ALA A 257 -27.58 0.68 4.19
C ALA A 257 -28.47 0.43 2.95
N LEU A 258 -28.33 1.25 1.91
CA LEU A 258 -29.06 1.07 0.65
C LEU A 258 -28.64 -0.21 -0.08
N PHE A 259 -27.35 -0.59 -0.05
CA PHE A 259 -26.92 -1.89 -0.58
C PHE A 259 -27.57 -3.06 0.17
N ILE A 260 -27.71 -2.99 1.48
CA ILE A 260 -28.41 -4.02 2.27
C ILE A 260 -29.88 -4.11 1.87
N CYS A 261 -30.57 -2.96 1.75
CA CYS A 261 -31.96 -2.93 1.28
C CYS A 261 -32.12 -3.60 -0.09
N LYS A 262 -31.19 -3.30 -0.98
CA LYS A 262 -31.18 -3.81 -2.35
C LYS A 262 -30.91 -5.32 -2.39
N LEU A 263 -29.93 -5.80 -1.63
CA LEU A 263 -29.62 -7.22 -1.50
C LEU A 263 -30.82 -7.99 -0.92
N GLU A 264 -31.45 -7.47 0.13
CA GLU A 264 -32.64 -8.08 0.72
C GLU A 264 -33.79 -8.13 -0.29
N ASP A 265 -34.07 -7.03 -0.99
CA ASP A 265 -35.12 -6.97 -2.01
C ASP A 265 -34.88 -7.97 -3.15
N GLU A 266 -33.68 -7.99 -3.74
CA GLU A 266 -33.35 -8.90 -4.84
C GLU A 266 -33.40 -10.38 -4.43
N SER A 267 -33.06 -10.70 -3.18
CA SER A 267 -32.95 -12.07 -2.69
C SER A 267 -34.29 -12.78 -2.51
N LYS A 268 -35.40 -12.04 -2.43
CA LYS A 268 -36.76 -12.60 -2.21
C LYS A 268 -37.66 -12.58 -3.44
N LEU A 269 -37.25 -11.92 -4.52
CA LEU A 269 -38.08 -11.69 -5.71
C LEU A 269 -37.78 -12.69 -6.84
N ASN A 270 -38.83 -13.09 -7.56
CA ASN A 270 -38.76 -13.75 -8.86
C ASN A 270 -38.68 -12.72 -9.99
N ASP A 271 -38.33 -13.17 -11.20
CA ASP A 271 -38.14 -12.31 -12.38
C ASP A 271 -39.33 -11.40 -12.71
N CYS A 272 -40.55 -11.85 -12.43
CA CYS A 272 -41.78 -11.10 -12.73
C CYS A 272 -42.25 -10.19 -11.59
N ASP A 273 -41.65 -10.31 -10.40
CA ASP A 273 -42.06 -9.53 -9.24
C ASP A 273 -41.56 -8.08 -9.35
N GLU A 274 -42.36 -7.14 -8.86
CA GLU A 274 -42.00 -5.72 -8.79
C GLU A 274 -40.98 -5.51 -7.67
N VAL A 275 -39.91 -4.75 -7.96
CA VAL A 275 -38.88 -4.45 -6.96
C VAL A 275 -39.40 -3.45 -5.93
N SER A 276 -39.14 -3.66 -4.64
CA SER A 276 -39.48 -2.68 -3.61
C SER A 276 -38.42 -1.56 -3.53
N PHE A 277 -37.17 -1.86 -3.89
CA PHE A 277 -36.05 -0.92 -3.98
C PHE A 277 -36.15 -0.09 -5.27
N GLN A 278 -37.11 0.82 -5.30
CA GLN A 278 -37.28 1.83 -6.35
C GLN A 278 -38.01 3.03 -5.78
N PHE A 279 -37.85 4.20 -6.40
CA PHE A 279 -38.71 5.35 -6.15
C PHE A 279 -39.91 5.35 -7.09
N LYS A 280 -41.14 5.26 -6.55
CA LYS A 280 -42.39 5.15 -7.32
C LYS A 280 -43.09 6.51 -7.44
N LEU A 281 -42.79 7.26 -8.50
CA LEU A 281 -43.27 8.65 -8.73
C LEU A 281 -44.81 8.85 -8.62
N LYS A 282 -45.64 7.80 -8.77
CA LYS A 282 -47.11 7.92 -8.70
C LYS A 282 -47.73 7.56 -7.35
N SER A 283 -47.05 6.76 -6.53
CA SER A 283 -47.62 6.17 -5.31
C SER A 283 -46.87 6.55 -4.05
N ASP A 284 -45.59 6.89 -4.17
CA ASP A 284 -44.78 7.22 -3.02
C ASP A 284 -44.99 8.67 -2.58
N THR A 285 -45.36 8.83 -1.31
CA THR A 285 -45.01 10.02 -0.53
C THR A 285 -43.59 9.89 0.01
N HIS A 286 -42.96 11.01 0.38
CA HIS A 286 -41.67 11.02 1.07
C HIS A 286 -41.66 10.09 2.31
N TYR A 287 -42.79 9.95 3.00
CA TYR A 287 -42.97 9.06 4.15
C TYR A 287 -43.00 7.58 3.73
N SER A 288 -43.90 7.21 2.82
CA SER A 288 -44.07 5.81 2.38
C SER A 288 -42.83 5.25 1.65
N PHE A 289 -42.06 6.11 0.97
CA PHE A 289 -40.79 5.73 0.36
C PHE A 289 -39.76 5.37 1.44
N GLN A 290 -39.61 6.24 2.45
CA GLN A 290 -38.65 6.02 3.53
C GLN A 290 -39.07 4.85 4.43
N ASP A 291 -40.36 4.68 4.72
CA ASP A 291 -40.90 3.53 5.46
C ASP A 291 -40.57 2.20 4.77
N ARG A 292 -40.73 2.13 3.43
CA ARG A 292 -40.38 0.93 2.65
C ARG A 292 -38.89 0.62 2.71
N LEU A 293 -38.02 1.63 2.63
CA LEU A 293 -36.58 1.43 2.78
C LEU A 293 -36.20 1.00 4.21
N GLN A 294 -36.85 1.55 5.25
CA GLN A 294 -36.64 1.14 6.65
C GLN A 294 -37.02 -0.31 6.88
N LYS A 295 -38.13 -0.76 6.30
CA LYS A 295 -38.52 -2.16 6.32
C LYS A 295 -37.48 -3.05 5.65
N LEU A 296 -37.05 -2.73 4.43
CA LEU A 296 -36.04 -3.49 3.71
C LEU A 296 -34.71 -3.57 4.48
N TYR A 297 -34.32 -2.47 5.13
CA TYR A 297 -33.12 -2.44 5.96
C TYR A 297 -33.25 -3.31 7.20
N SER A 298 -34.37 -3.22 7.93
CA SER A 298 -34.64 -4.04 9.11
C SER A 298 -34.64 -5.53 8.76
N ASP A 299 -35.34 -5.91 7.68
CA ASP A 299 -35.37 -7.29 7.17
C ASP A 299 -33.96 -7.76 6.77
N GLY A 300 -33.19 -6.91 6.07
CA GLY A 300 -31.84 -7.21 5.61
C GLY A 300 -30.82 -7.37 6.75
N MET A 301 -30.85 -6.49 7.74
CA MET A 301 -29.98 -6.58 8.94
C MET A 301 -30.27 -7.86 9.71
N LYS A 302 -31.54 -8.21 9.89
CA LYS A 302 -31.93 -9.47 10.54
C LYS A 302 -31.41 -10.68 9.77
N LYS A 303 -31.53 -10.67 8.45
CA LYS A 303 -31.15 -11.80 7.60
C LYS A 303 -29.63 -11.97 7.48
N PHE A 304 -28.90 -10.89 7.24
CA PHE A 304 -27.49 -10.94 6.87
C PHE A 304 -26.55 -10.75 8.06
N MET A 305 -26.97 -10.00 9.09
CA MET A 305 -26.17 -9.70 10.28
C MET A 305 -26.69 -10.41 11.54
N SER A 306 -27.86 -11.05 11.48
CA SER A 306 -28.56 -11.62 12.66
C SER A 306 -28.86 -10.56 13.73
N GLU A 307 -29.15 -9.33 13.29
CA GLU A 307 -29.45 -8.20 14.16
C GLU A 307 -30.90 -7.73 14.01
N ASP A 308 -31.62 -7.64 15.14
CA ASP A 308 -32.99 -7.13 15.16
C ASP A 308 -32.99 -5.59 15.24
N ILE A 309 -33.25 -4.94 14.10
CA ILE A 309 -33.43 -3.49 14.03
C ILE A 309 -34.90 -3.14 14.26
N PHE A 310 -35.18 -2.28 15.24
CA PHE A 310 -36.53 -1.83 15.51
C PHE A 310 -37.11 -1.04 14.33
N TYR A 311 -38.22 -1.54 13.79
CA TYR A 311 -39.02 -0.91 12.74
C TYR A 311 -40.49 -0.95 13.17
N LEU A 312 -41.16 0.19 13.05
CA LEU A 312 -42.58 0.32 13.32
C LEU A 312 -43.30 0.77 12.05
N PRO A 313 -44.19 -0.05 11.46
CA PRO A 313 -44.93 0.32 10.26
C PRO A 313 -45.78 1.58 10.46
N GLU A 314 -45.91 2.40 9.42
CA GLU A 314 -46.76 3.61 9.43
C GLU A 314 -48.22 3.30 9.83
N ASP A 315 -48.76 2.14 9.43
CA ASP A 315 -50.13 1.73 9.71
C ASP A 315 -50.33 1.03 11.08
N TYR A 316 -49.29 0.96 11.91
CA TYR A 316 -49.35 0.32 13.22
C TYR A 316 -50.42 0.93 14.14
N PRO A 317 -50.56 2.27 14.28
CA PRO A 317 -51.63 2.84 15.10
C PRO A 317 -53.01 2.38 14.62
N GLU A 318 -53.28 2.43 13.32
CA GLU A 318 -54.56 1.97 12.78
C GLU A 318 -54.83 0.50 13.08
N LYS A 319 -53.82 -0.37 12.97
CA LYS A 319 -53.94 -1.80 13.29
C LYS A 319 -54.20 -2.04 14.77
N LEU A 320 -53.47 -1.33 15.64
CA LEU A 320 -53.66 -1.38 17.08
C LEU A 320 -55.10 -0.99 17.45
N PHE A 321 -55.65 0.03 16.78
CA PHE A 321 -57.00 0.54 17.00
C PHE A 321 -58.10 -0.10 16.12
N LYS A 322 -57.81 -1.07 15.25
CA LYS A 322 -58.83 -1.79 14.44
C LYS A 322 -59.26 -3.11 15.07
N ASN A 323 -58.41 -3.73 15.89
CA ASN A 323 -58.65 -5.06 16.48
C ASN A 323 -59.49 -5.01 17.78
N PHE A 324 -60.47 -4.12 17.89
CA PHE A 324 -61.26 -3.91 19.12
C PHE A 324 -62.48 -4.81 19.24
N THR A 325 -62.62 -5.44 20.42
CA THR A 325 -63.93 -5.90 20.91
C THR A 325 -64.21 -5.73 22.42
N ASP A 326 -63.25 -5.49 23.34
CA ASP A 326 -63.57 -5.35 24.79
C ASP A 326 -62.58 -4.47 25.62
N ASP A 327 -63.10 -3.89 26.72
CA ASP A 327 -62.43 -2.92 27.63
C ASP A 327 -61.25 -3.48 28.46
N GLU A 328 -61.12 -4.80 28.65
CA GLU A 328 -60.07 -5.42 29.49
C GLU A 328 -58.64 -5.31 28.90
N ASN A 329 -58.48 -4.94 27.63
CA ASN A 329 -57.18 -4.85 26.95
C ASN A 329 -56.62 -3.43 26.80
N HIS A 330 -57.31 -2.42 27.32
CA HIS A 330 -56.93 -1.00 27.14
C HIS A 330 -55.57 -0.66 27.79
N GLU A 331 -55.30 -1.18 28.98
CA GLU A 331 -54.02 -0.98 29.67
C GLU A 331 -52.84 -1.63 28.93
N LYS A 332 -53.04 -2.83 28.36
CA LYS A 332 -52.02 -3.54 27.58
C LYS A 332 -51.67 -2.78 26.30
N GLN A 333 -52.65 -2.17 25.64
CA GLN A 333 -52.43 -1.37 24.43
C GLN A 333 -51.76 -0.04 24.73
N ILE A 334 -52.14 0.62 25.83
CA ILE A 334 -51.41 1.82 26.30
C ILE A 334 -49.96 1.45 26.61
N GLN A 335 -49.73 0.27 27.19
CA GLN A 335 -48.39 -0.23 27.47
C GLN A 335 -47.62 -0.55 26.18
N ASP A 336 -48.23 -1.23 25.21
CA ASP A 336 -47.64 -1.52 23.89
C ASP A 336 -47.32 -0.23 23.11
N LEU A 337 -48.23 0.75 23.11
CA LEU A 337 -48.00 2.07 22.52
C LEU A 337 -46.87 2.82 23.23
N ARG A 338 -46.82 2.78 24.58
CA ARG A 338 -45.72 3.38 25.37
C ARG A 338 -44.38 2.73 25.07
N GLU A 339 -44.36 1.41 24.88
CA GLU A 339 -43.16 0.65 24.56
C GLU A 339 -42.67 0.96 23.14
N ASN A 340 -43.55 0.92 22.14
CA ASN A 340 -43.20 1.27 20.77
C ASN A 340 -42.80 2.74 20.62
N PHE A 341 -43.46 3.67 21.33
CA PHE A 341 -43.06 5.07 21.35
C PHE A 341 -41.70 5.27 22.03
N ARG A 342 -41.42 4.53 23.10
CA ARG A 342 -40.09 4.50 23.73
C ARG A 342 -39.05 3.99 22.75
N ASN A 343 -39.34 2.92 22.03
CA ASN A 343 -38.41 2.33 21.08
C ASN A 343 -38.15 3.28 19.89
N LEU A 344 -39.18 3.93 19.35
CA LEU A 344 -39.02 4.98 18.34
C LEU A 344 -38.14 6.14 18.83
N LYS A 345 -38.28 6.54 20.09
CA LYS A 345 -37.55 7.68 20.66
C LYS A 345 -36.07 7.38 20.92
N TYR A 346 -35.73 6.15 21.32
CA TYR A 346 -34.38 5.81 21.80
C TYR A 346 -33.62 4.82 20.93
N PHE A 347 -34.30 4.01 20.11
CA PHE A 347 -33.69 2.90 19.36
C PHE A 347 -33.92 2.99 17.83
N ASN A 348 -34.66 3.98 17.31
CA ASN A 348 -34.84 4.15 15.87
C ASN A 348 -33.53 4.64 15.21
N PRO A 349 -32.89 3.83 14.36
CA PRO A 349 -31.67 4.24 13.69
C PRO A 349 -32.07 5.05 12.46
N ASN A 350 -31.81 6.37 12.49
CA ASN A 350 -32.05 7.27 11.36
C ASN A 350 -31.06 7.03 10.20
N VAL A 351 -31.01 5.80 9.66
CA VAL A 351 -29.96 5.29 8.74
C VAL A 351 -29.96 5.91 7.35
N PHE A 352 -31.06 6.54 6.91
CA PHE A 352 -31.18 7.13 5.57
C PHE A 352 -31.02 8.66 5.55
N THR A 353 -30.12 9.17 6.39
CA THR A 353 -30.03 10.59 6.71
C THR A 353 -28.75 11.19 6.16
N PHE A 354 -28.77 11.77 4.96
CA PHE A 354 -27.66 12.55 4.39
C PHE A 354 -27.49 13.93 5.05
N LEU A 355 -28.60 14.55 5.47
CA LEU A 355 -28.65 15.86 6.11
C LEU A 355 -29.15 15.75 7.55
N LYS A 356 -28.69 16.57 8.48
CA LYS A 356 -29.17 16.55 9.87
C LYS A 356 -30.64 17.01 9.97
N VAL A 357 -31.58 16.08 9.84
CA VAL A 357 -33.02 16.33 9.90
C VAL A 357 -33.45 16.72 11.32
N HIS A 358 -33.98 17.93 11.46
CA HIS A 358 -34.54 18.44 12.73
C HIS A 358 -35.80 19.29 12.52
N ASN A 359 -36.26 19.40 11.28
CA ASN A 359 -37.50 20.04 10.87
C ASN A 359 -37.97 19.43 9.55
N GLU A 360 -39.19 19.80 9.15
CA GLU A 360 -39.87 19.29 7.96
C GLU A 360 -39.15 19.67 6.64
N ILE A 361 -38.60 20.88 6.54
CA ILE A 361 -37.87 21.32 5.34
C ILE A 361 -36.66 20.42 5.08
N LEU A 362 -35.86 20.16 6.11
CA LEU A 362 -34.69 19.29 6.01
C LEU A 362 -35.06 17.84 5.78
N PHE A 363 -36.22 17.38 6.26
CA PHE A 363 -36.75 16.06 5.94
C PHE A 363 -37.00 15.93 4.45
N PHE A 364 -37.68 16.89 3.82
CA PHE A 364 -37.92 16.87 2.37
C PHE A 364 -36.65 16.99 1.55
N MET A 365 -35.72 17.88 1.94
CA MET A 365 -34.40 17.96 1.31
C MET A 365 -33.63 16.64 1.39
N ASN A 366 -33.66 15.97 2.56
CA ASN A 366 -33.03 14.67 2.74
C ASN A 366 -33.69 13.57 1.89
N SER A 367 -35.02 13.54 1.86
CA SER A 367 -35.80 12.57 1.08
C SER A 367 -35.52 12.70 -0.42
N LYS A 368 -35.33 13.93 -0.91
CA LYS A 368 -34.89 14.19 -2.29
C LYS A 368 -33.53 13.59 -2.59
N ILE A 369 -32.52 13.83 -1.74
CA ILE A 369 -31.18 13.24 -1.91
C ILE A 369 -31.26 11.72 -1.91
N LEU A 370 -32.06 11.15 -1.00
CA LEU A 370 -32.29 9.71 -0.90
C LEU A 370 -32.91 9.14 -2.17
N ALA A 371 -33.90 9.82 -2.76
CA ALA A 371 -34.50 9.43 -4.03
C ALA A 371 -33.49 9.45 -5.18
N GLU A 372 -32.66 10.49 -5.30
CA GLU A 372 -31.61 10.58 -6.33
C GLU A 372 -30.59 9.42 -6.22
N VAL A 373 -30.19 9.04 -5.00
CA VAL A 373 -29.25 7.92 -4.78
C VAL A 373 -29.92 6.56 -5.06
N VAL A 374 -31.21 6.38 -4.72
CA VAL A 374 -31.94 5.16 -5.07
C VAL A 374 -32.16 5.05 -6.57
N GLU A 375 -32.53 6.14 -7.25
CA GLU A 375 -32.67 6.18 -8.71
C GLU A 375 -31.37 5.82 -9.43
N MET A 376 -30.23 6.22 -8.86
CA MET A 376 -28.90 5.85 -9.35
C MET A 376 -28.66 4.33 -9.31
N LEU A 377 -29.22 3.61 -8.33
CA LEU A 377 -28.96 2.19 -8.07
C LEU A 377 -30.08 1.24 -8.52
N GLN A 378 -31.34 1.72 -8.59
CA GLN A 378 -32.53 0.88 -8.69
C GLN A 378 -32.59 0.00 -9.94
N ASN A 379 -32.03 0.46 -11.06
CA ASN A 379 -32.11 -0.22 -12.36
C ASN A 379 -31.10 -1.35 -12.54
N TYR A 380 -30.23 -1.60 -11.56
CA TYR A 380 -29.16 -2.61 -11.67
C TYR A 380 -29.41 -3.76 -10.71
N PHE A 381 -29.02 -5.00 -11.01
CA PHE A 381 -29.05 -6.10 -10.03
C PHE A 381 -27.64 -6.41 -9.52
N ILE A 382 -27.52 -6.71 -8.23
CA ILE A 382 -26.26 -7.10 -7.58
C ILE A 382 -26.17 -8.62 -7.51
N ILE A 383 -27.25 -9.28 -7.09
CA ILE A 383 -27.29 -10.74 -6.94
C ILE A 383 -27.35 -11.39 -8.33
N GLY A 384 -26.32 -12.17 -8.66
CA GLY A 384 -26.22 -12.87 -9.94
C GLY A 384 -25.47 -12.09 -11.04
N SER A 385 -24.78 -11.01 -10.70
CA SER A 385 -23.90 -10.26 -11.61
C SER A 385 -22.90 -11.19 -12.33
N GLN A 386 -22.72 -10.99 -13.64
CA GLN A 386 -21.84 -11.82 -14.46
C GLN A 386 -20.35 -11.50 -14.24
N ASP A 387 -20.03 -10.33 -13.68
CA ASP A 387 -18.67 -9.84 -13.45
C ASP A 387 -18.50 -9.36 -12.01
N LEU A 388 -18.47 -10.32 -11.08
CA LEU A 388 -18.25 -10.09 -9.64
C LEU A 388 -16.92 -9.38 -9.36
N GLN A 389 -15.92 -9.54 -10.23
CA GLN A 389 -14.63 -8.87 -10.09
C GLN A 389 -14.78 -7.35 -10.24
N LYS A 390 -15.45 -6.88 -11.30
CA LYS A 390 -15.73 -5.44 -11.47
C LYS A 390 -16.60 -4.86 -10.38
N LEU A 391 -17.56 -5.64 -9.89
CA LEU A 391 -18.43 -5.25 -8.77
C LEU A 391 -17.63 -5.03 -7.49
N GLY A 392 -16.74 -5.98 -7.15
CA GLY A 392 -15.78 -5.84 -6.05
C GLY A 392 -14.87 -4.63 -6.22
N ASP A 393 -14.24 -4.47 -7.39
CA ASP A 393 -13.33 -3.34 -7.67
C ASP A 393 -14.03 -1.97 -7.53
N LEU A 394 -15.31 -1.88 -7.92
CA LEU A 394 -16.12 -0.68 -7.77
C LEU A 394 -16.44 -0.39 -6.29
N PHE A 395 -16.77 -1.42 -5.52
CA PHE A 395 -17.00 -1.29 -4.08
C PHE A 395 -15.74 -0.80 -3.36
N GLU A 396 -14.58 -1.35 -3.71
CA GLU A 396 -13.28 -0.93 -3.17
C GLU A 396 -12.96 0.55 -3.48
N GLN A 397 -13.30 1.03 -4.67
CA GLN A 397 -13.15 2.45 -5.01
C GLN A 397 -14.05 3.35 -4.15
N LEU A 398 -15.29 2.93 -3.88
CA LEU A 398 -16.20 3.66 -3.00
C LEU A 398 -15.68 3.65 -1.56
N LEU A 399 -15.19 2.51 -1.07
CA LEU A 399 -14.65 2.33 0.28
C LEU A 399 -13.47 3.26 0.55
N ASN A 400 -12.48 3.27 -0.35
CA ASN A 400 -11.28 4.10 -0.23
C ASN A 400 -11.57 5.61 -0.21
N LYS A 401 -12.71 6.04 -0.76
CA LYS A 401 -13.16 7.45 -0.74
C LYS A 401 -14.07 7.79 0.43
N GLY A 402 -14.84 6.81 0.91
CA GLY A 402 -15.79 6.97 2.02
C GLY A 402 -15.16 6.97 3.40
N PHE A 403 -14.01 6.29 3.55
CA PHE A 403 -13.27 6.21 4.81
C PHE A 403 -12.02 7.10 4.81
N LYS A 404 -11.93 7.98 5.82
CA LYS A 404 -10.65 8.60 6.19
C LYS A 404 -9.96 7.66 7.18
N GLN A 405 -8.74 7.25 6.87
CA GLN A 405 -7.93 6.44 7.79
C GLN A 405 -7.37 7.33 8.90
N ASP A 406 -7.92 7.20 10.11
CA ASP A 406 -7.36 7.81 11.33
C ASP A 406 -6.23 6.93 11.90
N GLU A 407 -5.37 7.49 12.75
CA GLU A 407 -4.24 6.78 13.37
C GLU A 407 -4.68 5.48 14.06
N GLY A 408 -4.34 4.33 13.46
CA GLY A 408 -4.57 2.99 14.00
C GLY A 408 -5.63 2.16 13.26
N GLN A 409 -6.34 2.75 12.30
CA GLN A 409 -7.31 2.05 11.44
C GLN A 409 -6.84 2.04 9.98
N PHE A 410 -6.02 1.05 9.63
CA PHE A 410 -5.50 0.90 8.27
C PHE A 410 -6.03 -0.38 7.64
N PHE A 411 -6.69 -0.25 6.50
CA PHE A 411 -7.07 -1.41 5.72
C PHE A 411 -5.82 -2.10 5.18
N THR A 412 -5.77 -3.43 5.32
CA THR A 412 -4.71 -4.23 4.71
C THR A 412 -4.82 -4.10 3.19
N PRO A 413 -3.79 -3.63 2.47
CA PRO A 413 -3.84 -3.52 1.03
C PRO A 413 -4.10 -4.88 0.37
N ILE A 414 -4.95 -4.91 -0.67
CA ILE A 414 -5.27 -6.13 -1.43
C ILE A 414 -4.01 -6.87 -1.92
N PRO A 415 -2.93 -6.19 -2.39
CA PRO A 415 -1.69 -6.90 -2.73
C PRO A 415 -1.08 -7.69 -1.56
N ILE A 416 -1.23 -7.23 -0.31
CA ILE A 416 -0.70 -7.92 0.87
C ILE A 416 -1.58 -9.10 1.26
N THR A 417 -2.92 -8.95 1.25
CA THR A 417 -3.83 -10.07 1.51
C THR A 417 -3.66 -11.16 0.45
N ARG A 418 -3.51 -10.76 -0.82
CA ARG A 418 -3.21 -11.65 -1.95
C ARG A 418 -1.88 -12.39 -1.77
N PHE A 419 -0.80 -11.67 -1.44
CA PHE A 419 0.50 -12.29 -1.17
C PHE A 419 0.42 -13.36 -0.08
N ILE A 420 -0.30 -13.07 1.02
CA ILE A 420 -0.46 -14.01 2.13
C ILE A 420 -1.20 -15.26 1.66
N TRP A 421 -2.34 -15.11 0.97
CA TRP A 421 -3.11 -16.25 0.45
C TRP A 421 -2.31 -17.10 -0.55
N ASP A 422 -1.59 -16.46 -1.46
CA ASP A 422 -0.75 -17.16 -2.44
C ASP A 422 0.44 -17.85 -1.76
N SER A 423 0.84 -17.44 -0.56
CA SER A 423 1.92 -18.08 0.20
C SER A 423 1.49 -19.32 0.99
N LEU A 424 0.17 -19.53 1.19
CA LEU A 424 -0.35 -20.66 1.96
C LEU A 424 -0.38 -21.96 1.14
N PRO A 425 -0.23 -23.13 1.78
CA PRO A 425 -0.25 -24.44 1.10
C PRO A 425 -1.68 -24.91 0.82
N LEU A 426 -2.48 -24.11 0.10
CA LEU A 426 -3.92 -24.35 -0.11
C LEU A 426 -4.22 -25.70 -0.76
N ASP A 427 -3.45 -26.10 -1.77
CA ASP A 427 -3.61 -27.40 -2.44
C ASP A 427 -3.48 -28.58 -1.44
N GLU A 428 -2.56 -28.50 -0.48
CA GLU A 428 -2.33 -29.54 0.54
C GLU A 428 -3.40 -29.60 1.62
N ILE A 429 -4.07 -28.46 1.84
CA ILE A 429 -5.17 -28.34 2.80
C ILE A 429 -6.47 -28.81 2.13
N ILE A 430 -6.74 -28.36 0.91
CA ILE A 430 -8.00 -28.64 0.18
C ILE A 430 -8.07 -30.09 -0.30
N PHE A 431 -6.98 -30.62 -0.88
CA PHE A 431 -6.98 -31.92 -1.58
C PHE A 431 -6.36 -33.06 -0.74
N ARG A 432 -6.44 -32.96 0.59
CA ARG A 432 -5.80 -33.91 1.51
C ARG A 432 -6.47 -35.30 1.44
N ASN A 433 -5.65 -36.36 1.40
CA ASN A 433 -6.09 -37.76 1.39
C ASN A 433 -7.06 -38.12 0.25
N GLY A 434 -6.98 -37.43 -0.90
CA GLY A 434 -7.83 -37.69 -2.06
C GLY A 434 -9.26 -37.15 -1.94
N LEU A 435 -9.57 -36.39 -0.88
CA LEU A 435 -10.83 -35.67 -0.72
C LEU A 435 -10.61 -34.19 -1.05
N ALA A 436 -11.53 -33.58 -1.82
CA ALA A 436 -11.52 -32.15 -2.09
C ALA A 436 -12.50 -31.46 -1.13
N THR A 437 -12.00 -30.92 -0.03
CA THR A 437 -12.81 -30.28 1.02
C THR A 437 -12.37 -28.83 1.27
N PRO A 438 -13.27 -27.84 1.22
CA PRO A 438 -12.93 -26.45 1.52
C PRO A 438 -12.46 -26.28 2.98
N PRO A 439 -11.40 -25.49 3.22
CA PRO A 439 -10.87 -25.25 4.56
C PRO A 439 -11.83 -24.41 5.40
N LYS A 440 -11.87 -24.65 6.72
CA LYS A 440 -12.52 -23.72 7.65
C LYS A 440 -11.57 -22.54 7.93
N ILE A 441 -11.94 -21.35 7.47
CA ILE A 441 -11.15 -20.11 7.47
C ILE A 441 -11.73 -19.13 8.50
N ILE A 442 -10.86 -18.45 9.24
CA ILE A 442 -11.23 -17.30 10.08
C ILE A 442 -10.28 -16.12 9.92
N ASP A 443 -10.86 -14.92 9.91
CA ASP A 443 -10.17 -13.67 10.26
C ASP A 443 -10.81 -13.08 11.52
N TYR A 444 -10.07 -13.11 12.64
CA TYR A 444 -10.58 -12.62 13.94
C TYR A 444 -10.56 -11.08 14.07
N ALA A 445 -10.10 -10.36 13.05
CA ALA A 445 -9.97 -8.90 13.01
C ALA A 445 -10.14 -8.43 11.56
N CYS A 446 -11.31 -8.73 11.00
CA CYS A 446 -11.50 -8.74 9.54
C CYS A 446 -11.62 -7.37 8.88
N GLY A 447 -11.88 -6.29 9.62
CA GLY A 447 -12.00 -4.93 9.08
C GLY A 447 -13.03 -4.88 7.96
N ALA A 448 -12.63 -4.39 6.77
CA ALA A 448 -13.48 -4.37 5.57
C ALA A 448 -13.61 -5.73 4.84
N GLY A 449 -13.00 -6.80 5.35
CA GLY A 449 -13.15 -8.15 4.81
C GLY A 449 -12.16 -8.56 3.72
N HIS A 450 -11.11 -7.78 3.43
CA HIS A 450 -10.16 -8.06 2.32
C HIS A 450 -9.48 -9.44 2.40
N PHE A 451 -9.20 -9.95 3.60
CA PHE A 451 -8.66 -11.30 3.74
C PHE A 451 -9.69 -12.36 3.41
N LEU A 452 -10.96 -12.15 3.76
CA LEU A 452 -12.02 -13.12 3.52
C LEU A 452 -12.41 -13.17 2.04
N THR A 453 -12.49 -12.02 1.37
CA THR A 453 -12.78 -11.93 -0.06
C THR A 453 -11.66 -12.54 -0.91
N GLU A 454 -10.39 -12.22 -0.62
CA GLU A 454 -9.24 -12.86 -1.29
C GLU A 454 -9.13 -14.35 -0.97
N GLY A 455 -9.51 -14.77 0.24
CA GLY A 455 -9.53 -16.17 0.64
C GLY A 455 -10.57 -16.99 -0.10
N PHE A 456 -11.79 -16.45 -0.22
CA PHE A 456 -12.85 -17.06 -1.03
C PHE A 456 -12.39 -17.24 -2.49
N LYS A 457 -11.79 -16.19 -3.07
CA LYS A 457 -11.23 -16.25 -4.43
C LYS A 457 -10.11 -17.28 -4.54
N ALA A 458 -9.14 -17.28 -3.61
CA ALA A 458 -8.01 -18.21 -3.63
C ALA A 458 -8.45 -19.68 -3.55
N VAL A 459 -9.41 -19.99 -2.66
CA VAL A 459 -9.96 -21.36 -2.56
C VAL A 459 -10.67 -21.76 -3.86
N ASN A 460 -11.53 -20.91 -4.40
CA ASN A 460 -12.25 -21.20 -5.66
C ASN A 460 -11.29 -21.37 -6.85
N ASP A 461 -10.23 -20.55 -6.92
CA ASP A 461 -9.17 -20.67 -7.93
C ASP A 461 -8.45 -22.03 -7.82
N CYS A 462 -8.20 -22.54 -6.61
CA CYS A 462 -7.63 -23.89 -6.42
C CYS A 462 -8.50 -25.00 -7.04
N TYR A 463 -9.83 -24.94 -6.85
CA TYR A 463 -10.77 -25.88 -7.48
C TYR A 463 -10.76 -25.76 -9.01
N ALA A 464 -10.87 -24.53 -9.53
CA ALA A 464 -10.86 -24.26 -10.96
C ALA A 464 -9.59 -24.81 -11.65
N ARG A 465 -8.41 -24.63 -11.03
CA ARG A 465 -7.14 -25.18 -11.55
C ARG A 465 -7.10 -26.70 -11.63
N LYS A 466 -7.81 -27.41 -10.73
CA LYS A 466 -7.95 -28.87 -10.79
C LYS A 466 -9.08 -29.32 -11.73
N ASN A 467 -9.71 -28.41 -12.45
CA ASN A 467 -10.92 -28.64 -13.24
C ASN A 467 -12.06 -29.24 -12.41
N LEU A 468 -12.17 -28.82 -11.14
CA LEU A 468 -13.24 -29.22 -10.22
C LEU A 468 -14.12 -28.01 -9.93
N PRO A 469 -15.46 -28.16 -9.86
CA PRO A 469 -16.30 -27.11 -9.30
C PRO A 469 -16.13 -27.08 -7.77
N PRO A 470 -16.04 -25.90 -7.13
CA PRO A 470 -16.10 -25.81 -5.68
C PRO A 470 -17.48 -26.28 -5.18
N PRO A 471 -17.58 -26.85 -3.96
CA PRO A 471 -18.87 -27.22 -3.40
C PRO A 471 -19.81 -26.01 -3.29
N VAL A 472 -21.09 -26.22 -3.59
CA VAL A 472 -22.11 -25.15 -3.56
C VAL A 472 -22.21 -24.56 -2.16
N MET A 473 -22.15 -23.23 -2.06
CA MET A 473 -22.29 -22.47 -0.81
C MET A 473 -21.35 -22.92 0.31
N TRP A 474 -20.11 -23.33 -0.03
CA TRP A 474 -19.16 -23.83 0.96
C TRP A 474 -18.81 -22.80 2.03
N GLU A 475 -18.87 -21.51 1.69
CA GLU A 475 -18.55 -20.39 2.56
C GLU A 475 -19.48 -20.30 3.79
N ARG A 476 -20.72 -20.82 3.69
CA ARG A 476 -21.74 -20.78 4.75
C ARG A 476 -21.26 -21.33 6.10
N ASP A 477 -20.52 -22.42 6.06
CA ASP A 477 -20.06 -23.15 7.25
C ASP A 477 -18.54 -23.14 7.41
N LYS A 478 -17.85 -22.41 6.52
CA LYS A 478 -16.39 -22.46 6.41
C LYS A 478 -15.71 -21.10 6.39
N LEU A 479 -16.39 -20.00 6.09
CA LEU A 479 -15.78 -18.66 6.01
C LEU A 479 -16.31 -17.76 7.13
N PHE A 480 -15.42 -17.36 8.04
CA PHE A 480 -15.78 -16.62 9.26
C PHE A 480 -14.95 -15.35 9.44
N GLY A 481 -15.58 -14.26 9.86
CA GLY A 481 -14.95 -13.00 10.24
C GLY A 481 -15.45 -12.51 11.59
N VAL A 482 -14.58 -11.85 12.36
CA VAL A 482 -14.96 -11.09 13.56
C VAL A 482 -14.47 -9.66 13.42
N GLU A 483 -15.35 -8.70 13.71
CA GLU A 483 -15.03 -7.27 13.70
C GLU A 483 -15.71 -6.57 14.88
N LYS A 484 -14.96 -5.73 15.58
CA LYS A 484 -15.39 -5.04 16.80
C LYS A 484 -16.09 -3.72 16.51
N ASP A 485 -15.86 -3.13 15.34
CA ASP A 485 -16.56 -1.95 14.87
C ASP A 485 -17.81 -2.33 14.05
N ASP A 486 -18.97 -1.86 14.50
CA ASP A 486 -20.29 -2.20 13.93
C ASP A 486 -20.37 -1.85 12.43
N ARG A 487 -19.89 -0.65 12.10
CA ARG A 487 -19.87 -0.13 10.74
C ARG A 487 -18.95 -0.98 9.84
N LEU A 488 -17.74 -1.30 10.29
CA LEU A 488 -16.81 -2.14 9.52
C LEU A 488 -17.31 -3.59 9.37
N SER A 489 -17.99 -4.13 10.38
CA SER A 489 -18.60 -5.46 10.29
C SER A 489 -19.65 -5.51 9.17
N THR A 490 -20.46 -4.46 9.05
CA THR A 490 -21.46 -4.31 8.00
C THR A 490 -20.80 -4.17 6.62
N VAL A 491 -19.75 -3.34 6.52
CA VAL A 491 -18.95 -3.20 5.29
C VAL A 491 -18.34 -4.53 4.85
N SER A 492 -17.79 -5.30 5.78
CA SER A 492 -17.22 -6.64 5.52
C SER A 492 -18.26 -7.59 4.94
N LYS A 493 -19.47 -7.62 5.51
CA LYS A 493 -20.56 -8.45 5.01
C LYS A 493 -20.99 -8.04 3.60
N VAL A 494 -21.16 -6.74 3.34
CA VAL A 494 -21.47 -6.24 2.00
C VAL A 494 -20.33 -6.57 1.02
N SER A 495 -19.07 -6.43 1.43
CA SER A 495 -17.90 -6.78 0.60
C SER A 495 -17.92 -8.26 0.19
N LEU A 496 -18.27 -9.18 1.10
CA LEU A 496 -18.43 -10.60 0.78
C LEU A 496 -19.50 -10.83 -0.30
N PHE A 497 -20.65 -10.14 -0.23
CA PHE A 497 -21.68 -10.20 -1.27
C PHE A 497 -21.17 -9.72 -2.63
N MET A 498 -20.44 -8.60 -2.66
CA MET A 498 -19.90 -8.03 -3.89
C MET A 498 -18.89 -8.98 -4.58
N HIS A 499 -18.26 -9.87 -3.81
CA HIS A 499 -17.29 -10.86 -4.29
C HIS A 499 -17.88 -12.28 -4.43
N GLY A 500 -19.20 -12.46 -4.24
CA GLY A 500 -19.91 -13.73 -4.42
C GLY A 500 -19.87 -14.70 -3.23
N ALA A 501 -19.29 -14.30 -2.09
CA ALA A 501 -19.21 -15.08 -0.86
C ALA A 501 -20.43 -14.84 0.07
N ASN A 502 -21.63 -14.88 -0.52
CA ASN A 502 -22.88 -14.37 0.06
C ASN A 502 -23.20 -14.95 1.46
N GLU A 503 -22.92 -16.24 1.66
CA GLU A 503 -23.26 -16.96 2.88
C GLU A 503 -22.15 -16.90 3.95
N GLY A 504 -21.01 -16.24 3.69
CA GLY A 504 -19.93 -16.09 4.67
C GLY A 504 -20.38 -15.36 5.94
N LYS A 505 -19.89 -15.77 7.11
CA LYS A 505 -20.39 -15.27 8.42
C LYS A 505 -19.49 -14.19 8.98
N ILE A 506 -20.05 -13.01 9.24
CA ILE A 506 -19.38 -11.91 9.93
C ILE A 506 -20.04 -11.72 11.29
N LYS A 507 -19.24 -11.79 12.36
CA LYS A 507 -19.68 -11.53 13.73
C LYS A 507 -19.25 -10.14 14.16
N PHE A 508 -20.21 -9.28 14.49
CA PHE A 508 -19.96 -8.09 15.29
C PHE A 508 -19.59 -8.50 16.73
N GLY A 509 -18.34 -8.28 17.14
CA GLY A 509 -17.81 -8.81 18.39
C GLY A 509 -16.31 -8.57 18.61
N ASP A 510 -15.81 -8.99 19.78
CA ASP A 510 -14.39 -8.91 20.11
C ASP A 510 -13.65 -10.16 19.59
N GLY A 511 -12.62 -9.98 18.75
CA GLY A 511 -11.82 -11.08 18.18
C GLY A 511 -11.11 -11.96 19.23
N LEU A 512 -10.99 -11.48 20.47
CA LEU A 512 -10.45 -12.25 21.58
C LEU A 512 -11.48 -13.16 22.27
N GLU A 513 -12.74 -13.17 21.83
CA GLU A 513 -13.83 -13.96 22.43
C GLU A 513 -14.22 -15.20 21.59
N ASN A 514 -14.81 -16.21 22.24
CA ASN A 514 -15.43 -17.36 21.57
C ASN A 514 -16.94 -17.11 21.36
N TYR A 515 -17.44 -17.52 20.19
CA TYR A 515 -18.86 -17.48 19.84
C TYR A 515 -19.33 -18.89 19.42
N PRO A 516 -19.56 -19.81 20.37
CA PRO A 516 -19.94 -21.19 20.07
C PRO A 516 -21.23 -21.29 19.23
N ASP A 517 -22.21 -20.43 19.50
CA ASP A 517 -23.48 -20.38 18.76
C ASP A 517 -23.29 -20.00 17.28
N GLU A 518 -22.17 -19.34 16.96
CA GLU A 518 -21.77 -18.92 15.61
C GLU A 518 -20.72 -19.87 15.01
N ASN A 519 -20.46 -21.03 15.63
CA ASN A 519 -19.41 -21.98 15.26
C ASN A 519 -17.97 -21.43 15.32
N ILE A 520 -17.74 -20.37 16.11
CA ILE A 520 -16.40 -19.85 16.41
C ILE A 520 -15.95 -20.44 17.76
N SER A 521 -15.25 -21.57 17.68
CA SER A 521 -14.81 -22.34 18.86
C SER A 521 -13.33 -22.74 18.74
N PRO A 522 -12.66 -22.98 19.88
CA PRO A 522 -11.24 -23.37 19.92
C PRO A 522 -10.93 -24.60 19.08
N ALA A 523 -9.74 -24.62 18.47
CA ALA A 523 -9.17 -25.72 17.69
C ALA A 523 -10.07 -26.25 16.55
N THR A 524 -10.83 -25.37 15.88
CA THR A 524 -11.72 -25.77 14.78
C THR A 524 -11.27 -25.30 13.40
N PHE A 525 -10.36 -24.33 13.30
CA PHE A 525 -10.03 -23.67 12.04
C PHE A 525 -8.81 -24.30 11.35
N ASP A 526 -8.91 -24.52 10.04
CA ASP A 526 -7.82 -24.95 9.15
C ASP A 526 -6.86 -23.81 8.85
N ILE A 527 -7.40 -22.61 8.63
CA ILE A 527 -6.64 -21.43 8.22
C ILE A 527 -7.07 -20.24 9.07
N LEU A 528 -6.10 -19.52 9.62
CA LEU A 528 -6.29 -18.22 10.25
C LEU A 528 -5.44 -17.18 9.54
N VAL A 529 -6.08 -16.14 9.00
CA VAL A 529 -5.41 -14.98 8.42
C VAL A 529 -5.93 -13.73 9.11
N ALA A 530 -5.05 -12.82 9.51
CA ALA A 530 -5.51 -11.60 10.18
C ALA A 530 -4.46 -10.48 10.16
N ASN A 531 -4.95 -9.26 10.28
CA ASN A 531 -4.16 -8.07 10.62
C ASN A 531 -4.77 -7.42 11.89
N PRO A 532 -4.51 -7.98 13.09
CA PRO A 532 -5.09 -7.48 14.33
C PRO A 532 -4.62 -6.05 14.67
N PRO A 533 -5.33 -5.34 15.56
CA PRO A 533 -4.87 -4.03 16.05
C PRO A 533 -3.60 -4.15 16.91
N TYR A 534 -2.76 -3.12 16.89
CA TYR A 534 -1.51 -3.05 17.69
C TYR A 534 -1.49 -1.80 18.58
N SER A 535 -0.86 -1.88 19.75
CA SER A 535 -0.55 -0.70 20.61
C SER A 535 -1.78 0.12 21.07
N VAL A 536 -2.87 -0.56 21.43
CA VAL A 536 -4.11 0.07 21.94
C VAL A 536 -3.95 0.41 23.43
N LYS A 537 -3.74 1.68 23.77
CA LYS A 537 -3.49 2.09 25.17
C LYS A 537 -4.67 1.81 26.12
N GLY A 538 -4.36 1.28 27.31
CA GLY A 538 -5.31 1.14 28.42
C GLY A 538 -6.41 0.11 28.19
N PHE A 539 -6.23 -0.79 27.23
CA PHE A 539 -7.30 -1.68 26.77
C PHE A 539 -7.82 -2.68 27.81
N LYS A 540 -6.95 -3.04 28.75
CA LYS A 540 -7.27 -3.98 29.83
C LYS A 540 -8.43 -3.51 30.73
N ASN A 541 -8.66 -2.20 30.86
CA ASN A 541 -9.73 -1.66 31.70
C ASN A 541 -11.14 -1.87 31.13
N TYR A 542 -11.25 -2.05 29.82
CA TYR A 542 -12.54 -2.21 29.12
C TYR A 542 -12.69 -3.55 28.40
N LEU A 543 -11.65 -4.39 28.37
CA LEU A 543 -11.73 -5.75 27.86
C LEU A 543 -12.58 -6.62 28.80
N LYS A 544 -13.69 -7.17 28.27
CA LYS A 544 -14.60 -8.06 29.00
C LYS A 544 -14.73 -9.38 28.23
N LEU A 545 -14.09 -10.42 28.74
CA LEU A 545 -14.21 -11.78 28.20
C LEU A 545 -15.19 -12.58 29.07
N ALA A 546 -16.16 -13.23 28.43
CA ALA A 546 -17.17 -14.10 29.02
C ALA A 546 -16.89 -15.58 28.74
N ASN A 547 -16.54 -15.93 27.50
CA ASN A 547 -16.37 -17.32 27.05
C ASN A 547 -14.92 -17.64 26.66
N ASN A 548 -13.96 -16.81 27.05
CA ASN A 548 -12.54 -17.03 26.80
C ASN A 548 -11.66 -16.62 27.99
N ALA A 549 -10.48 -17.24 28.09
CA ALA A 549 -9.45 -16.90 29.05
C ALA A 549 -8.10 -16.79 28.32
N LEU A 550 -7.28 -15.82 28.73
CA LEU A 550 -5.98 -15.53 28.12
C LEU A 550 -4.93 -15.38 29.22
N ASP A 551 -3.89 -16.22 29.20
CA ASP A 551 -2.81 -16.21 30.19
C ASP A 551 -1.93 -14.96 30.04
N VAL A 552 -1.72 -14.51 28.80
CA VAL A 552 -0.92 -13.31 28.50
C VAL A 552 -1.55 -12.06 29.11
N LEU A 553 -2.88 -12.01 29.24
CA LEU A 553 -3.61 -10.89 29.84
C LEU A 553 -3.15 -10.61 31.29
N ASN A 554 -2.78 -11.66 32.02
CA ASN A 554 -2.26 -11.56 33.39
C ASN A 554 -0.84 -10.98 33.46
N LYS A 555 -0.12 -10.89 32.33
CA LYS A 555 1.24 -10.35 32.23
C LYS A 555 1.30 -8.90 31.76
N ILE A 556 0.16 -8.34 31.33
CA ILE A 556 0.02 -6.96 30.86
C ILE A 556 -0.35 -6.05 32.03
N SER A 557 0.29 -4.88 32.14
CA SER A 557 -0.07 -3.87 33.15
C SER A 557 -1.43 -3.23 32.85
N THR A 558 -2.05 -2.61 33.84
CA THR A 558 -3.36 -1.97 33.68
C THR A 558 -3.38 -0.85 32.63
N ASP A 559 -2.25 -0.15 32.49
CA ASP A 559 -1.99 0.91 31.51
C ASP A 559 -1.31 0.40 30.22
N GLY A 560 -1.14 -0.92 30.09
CA GLY A 560 -0.48 -1.56 28.95
C GLY A 560 -1.15 -1.24 27.62
N SER A 561 -0.38 -1.35 26.54
CA SER A 561 -0.84 -1.05 25.17
C SER A 561 -0.69 -2.24 24.23
N GLU A 562 0.03 -3.27 24.63
CA GLU A 562 0.44 -4.42 23.83
C GLU A 562 -0.66 -5.46 23.57
N ILE A 563 -1.84 -5.03 23.12
CA ILE A 563 -2.98 -5.92 22.81
C ILE A 563 -2.63 -6.99 21.77
N GLU A 564 -1.67 -6.71 20.88
CA GLU A 564 -1.18 -7.66 19.87
C GLU A 564 -0.67 -8.97 20.49
N THR A 565 -0.18 -8.94 21.74
CA THR A 565 0.30 -10.12 22.45
C THR A 565 -0.83 -11.10 22.80
N LEU A 566 -2.06 -10.59 22.98
CA LEU A 566 -3.26 -11.42 23.21
C LEU A 566 -3.73 -12.10 21.95
N PHE A 567 -3.68 -11.39 20.81
CA PHE A 567 -4.01 -11.99 19.52
C PHE A 567 -3.03 -13.10 19.15
N VAL A 568 -1.75 -12.98 19.51
CA VAL A 568 -0.78 -14.08 19.33
C VAL A 568 -1.18 -15.33 20.12
N GLU A 569 -1.62 -15.19 21.37
CA GLU A 569 -2.18 -16.32 22.13
C GLU A 569 -3.47 -16.84 21.49
N ARG A 570 -4.32 -15.95 20.95
CA ARG A 570 -5.57 -16.33 20.31
C ARG A 570 -5.38 -17.24 19.09
N ILE A 571 -4.28 -17.10 18.36
CA ILE A 571 -3.95 -17.99 17.22
C ILE A 571 -3.84 -19.46 17.71
N SER A 572 -3.15 -19.72 18.83
CA SER A 572 -2.97 -21.08 19.36
C SER A 572 -4.27 -21.70 19.87
N GLN A 573 -5.23 -20.88 20.28
CA GLN A 573 -6.55 -21.33 20.73
C GLN A 573 -7.45 -21.73 19.56
N LEU A 574 -7.43 -21.02 18.42
CA LEU A 574 -8.39 -21.22 17.33
C LEU A 574 -7.95 -22.23 16.27
N VAL A 575 -6.64 -22.28 15.97
CA VAL A 575 -6.10 -23.11 14.88
C VAL A 575 -6.04 -24.57 15.33
N LYS A 576 -6.60 -25.47 14.52
CA LYS A 576 -6.62 -26.90 14.81
C LYS A 576 -5.26 -27.56 14.54
N SER A 577 -5.10 -28.82 14.96
CA SER A 577 -3.91 -29.62 14.64
C SER A 577 -3.62 -29.65 13.14
N ARG A 578 -2.36 -29.42 12.74
CA ARG A 578 -1.91 -29.23 11.34
C ARG A 578 -2.60 -28.08 10.57
N GLY A 579 -3.31 -27.19 11.26
CA GLY A 579 -3.84 -25.96 10.68
C GLY A 579 -2.73 -24.93 10.50
N VAL A 580 -2.95 -23.96 9.61
CA VAL A 580 -1.97 -22.91 9.30
C VAL A 580 -2.48 -21.54 9.72
N ALA A 581 -1.56 -20.64 10.03
CA ALA A 581 -1.88 -19.24 10.26
C ALA A 581 -0.88 -18.31 9.58
N ALA A 582 -1.36 -17.19 9.07
CA ALA A 582 -0.52 -16.11 8.57
C ALA A 582 -1.04 -14.78 9.09
N VAL A 583 -0.30 -14.18 10.02
CA VAL A 583 -0.76 -13.01 10.76
C VAL A 583 0.26 -11.89 10.65
N ILE A 584 -0.24 -10.69 10.39
CA ILE A 584 0.56 -9.46 10.38
C ILE A 584 0.68 -8.97 11.83
N LEU A 585 1.89 -8.66 12.30
CA LEU A 585 2.18 -8.20 13.65
C LEU A 585 3.24 -7.09 13.63
N PRO A 586 3.36 -6.26 14.68
CA PRO A 586 4.45 -5.29 14.77
C PRO A 586 5.78 -6.04 15.00
N GLY A 587 6.88 -5.54 14.43
CA GLY A 587 8.20 -6.19 14.58
C GLY A 587 8.69 -6.30 16.04
N SER A 588 8.10 -5.53 16.96
CA SER A 588 8.34 -5.63 18.41
C SER A 588 7.99 -6.99 18.99
N ILE A 589 7.08 -7.75 18.39
CA ILE A 589 6.68 -9.09 18.88
C ILE A 589 7.86 -10.06 18.92
N LEU A 590 8.85 -9.87 18.04
CA LEU A 590 10.03 -10.72 17.95
C LEU A 590 11.10 -10.36 18.99
N ASN A 591 11.18 -9.08 19.37
CA ASN A 591 12.42 -8.54 19.93
C ASN A 591 12.29 -7.76 21.26
N LYS A 592 11.08 -7.42 21.70
CA LYS A 592 10.83 -6.59 22.90
C LYS A 592 10.78 -7.44 24.17
N ASP A 593 11.47 -7.01 25.23
CA ASP A 593 11.69 -7.79 26.46
C ASP A 593 10.58 -7.70 27.52
N GLY A 594 9.41 -7.13 27.20
CA GLY A 594 8.28 -7.06 28.14
C GLY A 594 7.70 -8.43 28.47
N LYS A 595 7.19 -8.62 29.70
CA LYS A 595 6.66 -9.93 30.18
C LYS A 595 5.57 -10.49 29.27
N SER A 596 4.69 -9.63 28.78
CA SER A 596 3.63 -9.94 27.80
C SER A 596 4.20 -10.39 26.45
N PHE A 597 5.21 -9.69 25.93
CA PHE A 597 5.92 -10.06 24.70
C PHE A 597 6.69 -11.38 24.82
N VAL A 598 7.27 -11.67 25.99
CA VAL A 598 7.89 -12.96 26.27
C VAL A 598 6.82 -14.05 26.23
N ALA A 599 5.72 -13.89 26.97
CA ALA A 599 4.62 -14.87 27.01
C ALA A 599 3.97 -15.13 25.65
N ALA A 600 3.83 -14.11 24.80
CA ALA A 600 3.36 -14.28 23.42
C ALA A 600 4.32 -15.14 22.58
N ARG A 601 5.64 -14.92 22.69
CA ARG A 601 6.65 -15.75 22.01
C ARG A 601 6.67 -17.19 22.54
N GLU A 602 6.44 -17.37 23.84
CA GLU A 602 6.28 -18.70 24.42
C GLU A 602 5.08 -19.44 23.82
N SER A 603 3.94 -18.75 23.66
CA SER A 603 2.76 -19.32 22.99
C SER A 603 3.05 -19.68 21.54
N LEU A 604 3.78 -18.86 20.79
CA LEU A 604 4.20 -19.19 19.42
C LEU A 604 5.06 -20.45 19.36
N LEU A 605 6.16 -20.46 20.12
CA LEU A 605 7.17 -21.54 20.04
C LEU A 605 6.68 -22.87 20.60
N LYS A 606 5.73 -22.86 21.55
CA LYS A 606 5.15 -24.08 22.12
C LYS A 606 4.06 -24.72 21.27
N ASN A 607 3.50 -23.98 20.29
CA ASN A 607 2.33 -24.45 19.56
C ASN A 607 2.58 -24.62 18.05
N PHE A 608 3.59 -23.95 17.47
CA PHE A 608 3.71 -23.84 16.02
C PHE A 608 5.13 -24.09 15.48
N TYR A 609 5.17 -24.71 14.30
CA TYR A 609 6.27 -24.52 13.36
C TYR A 609 6.12 -23.13 12.72
N VAL A 610 6.99 -22.20 13.10
CA VAL A 610 7.34 -20.99 12.33
C VAL A 610 8.00 -21.38 11.00
N ARG A 611 7.23 -21.35 9.92
CA ARG A 611 7.68 -21.71 8.56
C ARG A 611 8.39 -20.56 7.86
N ALA A 612 7.87 -19.35 8.01
CA ALA A 612 8.49 -18.15 7.47
C ALA A 612 8.20 -16.90 8.31
N ILE A 613 9.13 -15.94 8.27
CA ILE A 613 8.97 -14.58 8.81
C ILE A 613 9.32 -13.59 7.71
N VAL A 614 8.35 -12.75 7.34
CA VAL A 614 8.53 -11.70 6.32
C VAL A 614 8.58 -10.35 7.02
N GLN A 615 9.71 -9.66 6.96
CA GLN A 615 9.86 -8.29 7.49
C GLN A 615 9.46 -7.28 6.41
N LEU A 616 8.44 -6.48 6.72
CA LEU A 616 7.87 -5.46 5.83
C LEU A 616 8.36 -4.06 6.22
N GLY A 617 8.58 -3.23 5.21
CA GLY A 617 9.02 -1.84 5.39
C GLY A 617 7.92 -0.92 5.92
N SER A 618 8.31 0.20 6.52
CA SER A 618 7.42 1.20 7.14
C SER A 618 6.38 1.82 6.19
N LYS A 619 6.57 1.71 4.87
CA LYS A 619 5.65 2.22 3.85
C LYS A 619 4.61 1.21 3.36
N THR A 620 4.65 -0.02 3.85
CA THR A 620 3.69 -1.06 3.42
C THR A 620 2.23 -0.63 3.67
N PHE A 621 1.97 -0.04 4.84
CA PHE A 621 0.64 0.43 5.29
C PHE A 621 0.48 1.96 5.27
N GLY A 622 1.33 2.66 4.51
CA GLY A 622 1.20 4.09 4.26
C GLY A 622 1.61 5.01 5.43
N ALA A 623 0.75 5.11 6.44
CA ALA A 623 0.77 6.21 7.42
C ALA A 623 1.25 5.84 8.84
N THR A 624 1.40 4.56 9.19
CA THR A 624 1.82 4.14 10.54
C THR A 624 3.30 4.37 10.82
N GLY A 625 4.16 4.32 9.79
CA GLY A 625 5.61 4.35 9.94
C GLY A 625 6.20 3.14 10.69
N THR A 626 5.36 2.19 11.12
CA THR A 626 5.74 1.04 11.93
C THR A 626 6.18 -0.11 11.04
N ASN A 627 7.37 -0.65 11.30
CA ASN A 627 7.82 -1.88 10.66
C ASN A 627 7.00 -3.06 11.18
N THR A 628 6.43 -3.82 10.26
CA THR A 628 5.57 -4.97 10.53
C THR A 628 6.26 -6.25 10.07
N VAL A 629 5.79 -7.37 10.58
CA VAL A 629 6.21 -8.71 10.18
C VAL A 629 4.99 -9.55 9.85
N VAL A 630 5.08 -10.39 8.84
CA VAL A 630 4.11 -11.47 8.60
C VAL A 630 4.74 -12.77 9.09
N ILE A 631 4.07 -13.45 10.02
CA ILE A 631 4.53 -14.73 10.56
C ILE A 631 3.67 -15.84 9.98
N PHE A 632 4.29 -16.77 9.27
CA PHE A 632 3.66 -17.96 8.70
C PHE A 632 3.90 -19.16 9.63
N LEU A 633 2.81 -19.74 10.11
CA LEU A 633 2.76 -20.72 11.18
C LEU A 633 2.03 -21.99 10.72
N GLU A 634 2.47 -23.13 11.22
CA GLU A 634 1.75 -24.41 11.13
C GLU A 634 1.65 -25.02 12.53
N ARG A 635 0.42 -25.32 12.98
CA ARG A 635 0.18 -25.91 14.30
C ARG A 635 0.76 -27.32 14.34
N PHE A 636 1.42 -27.65 15.45
CA PHE A 636 1.93 -29.00 15.69
C PHE A 636 0.84 -30.07 15.52
N ASP A 637 1.27 -31.26 15.12
CA ASP A 637 0.40 -32.42 15.00
C ASP A 637 0.10 -33.01 16.38
N GLU A 638 -1.05 -32.66 16.95
CA GLU A 638 -1.49 -33.09 18.28
C GLU A 638 -2.87 -33.76 18.20
N PRO A 639 -3.16 -34.81 19.00
CA PRO A 639 -2.33 -35.45 20.04
C PRO A 639 -1.30 -36.50 19.54
N PRO A 640 -0.25 -36.83 20.33
CA PRO A 640 0.06 -36.33 21.68
C PRO A 640 0.62 -34.91 21.69
N ARG A 641 0.64 -34.26 22.87
CA ARG A 641 1.17 -32.90 23.02
C ARG A 641 2.66 -32.86 22.66
N PHE A 642 3.01 -32.11 21.63
CA PHE A 642 4.36 -32.11 21.05
C PHE A 642 5.43 -31.65 22.06
N THR A 643 5.08 -30.72 22.95
CA THR A 643 6.02 -30.20 23.97
C THR A 643 6.35 -31.19 25.08
N ALA A 644 5.47 -32.18 25.35
CA ALA A 644 5.64 -33.08 26.48
C ALA A 644 6.88 -33.99 26.34
N GLU A 645 7.23 -34.39 25.12
CA GLU A 645 8.45 -35.16 24.86
C GLU A 645 9.72 -34.35 25.18
N PHE A 646 9.73 -33.06 24.84
CA PHE A 646 10.88 -32.19 25.10
C PHE A 646 11.02 -31.80 26.57
N GLU A 647 9.90 -31.70 27.29
CA GLU A 647 9.89 -31.57 28.75
C GLU A 647 10.54 -32.81 29.40
N ASP A 648 10.17 -34.03 29.00
CA ASP A 648 10.79 -35.28 29.48
C ASP A 648 12.30 -35.35 29.17
N ILE A 649 12.71 -34.88 27.99
CA ILE A 649 14.12 -34.79 27.59
C ILE A 649 14.89 -33.82 28.50
N ALA A 650 14.34 -32.64 28.79
CA ALA A 650 14.96 -31.66 29.67
C ALA A 650 15.11 -32.20 31.10
N GLU A 651 14.07 -32.85 31.65
CA GLU A 651 14.13 -33.51 32.96
C GLU A 651 15.18 -34.63 33.00
N THR A 652 15.27 -35.42 31.93
CA THR A 652 16.27 -36.50 31.84
C THR A 652 17.69 -35.95 31.84
N ILE A 653 17.95 -34.86 31.12
CA ILE A 653 19.25 -34.19 31.10
C ILE A 653 19.59 -33.63 32.49
N LEU A 654 18.67 -32.90 33.12
CA LEU A 654 18.91 -32.21 34.39
C LEU A 654 18.92 -33.14 35.61
N SER A 655 18.28 -34.30 35.54
CA SER A 655 18.36 -35.31 36.60
C SER A 655 19.69 -36.08 36.63
N GLY A 656 20.54 -35.92 35.60
CA GLY A 656 21.82 -36.62 35.50
C GLY A 656 21.70 -38.14 35.33
N LYS A 657 20.50 -38.64 35.00
CA LYS A 657 20.27 -40.05 34.63
C LYS A 657 21.06 -40.41 33.38
N LEU A 658 21.34 -41.70 33.19
CA LEU A 658 22.06 -42.18 32.01
C LEU A 658 21.28 -41.76 30.74
N LEU A 659 21.93 -41.05 29.82
CA LEU A 659 21.32 -40.62 28.56
C LEU A 659 21.19 -41.82 27.60
N GLU A 660 20.28 -42.74 27.89
CA GLU A 660 20.10 -43.98 27.11
C GLU A 660 19.52 -43.68 25.72
N ARG A 661 18.47 -42.84 25.68
CA ARG A 661 17.81 -42.42 24.45
C ARG A 661 18.76 -41.63 23.55
N ARG A 662 18.82 -42.03 22.28
CA ARG A 662 19.66 -41.39 21.25
C ARG A 662 19.32 -39.90 21.08
N ILE A 663 18.03 -39.56 21.01
CA ILE A 663 17.56 -38.19 20.82
C ILE A 663 17.98 -37.26 21.97
N THR A 664 17.95 -37.75 23.22
CA THR A 664 18.38 -37.00 24.40
C THR A 664 19.88 -36.71 24.35
N ARG A 665 20.69 -37.67 23.91
CA ARG A 665 22.15 -37.47 23.70
C ARG A 665 22.43 -36.46 22.60
N GLU A 666 21.71 -36.54 21.49
CA GLU A 666 21.86 -35.61 20.37
C GLU A 666 21.51 -34.17 20.78
N ILE A 667 20.39 -33.98 21.48
CA ILE A 667 19.96 -32.65 21.96
C ILE A 667 20.95 -32.10 22.99
N PHE A 668 21.40 -32.91 23.95
CA PHE A 668 22.38 -32.45 24.94
C PHE A 668 23.71 -32.04 24.31
N ALA A 669 24.23 -32.84 23.36
CA ALA A 669 25.46 -32.51 22.63
C ALA A 669 25.29 -31.23 21.79
N ALA A 670 24.15 -31.08 21.10
CA ALA A 670 23.87 -29.87 20.32
C ALA A 670 23.67 -28.63 21.20
N TYR A 671 23.00 -28.77 22.35
CA TYR A 671 22.75 -27.69 23.28
C TYR A 671 24.04 -27.18 23.93
N THR A 672 24.85 -28.09 24.49
CA THR A 672 26.15 -27.75 25.09
C THR A 672 27.09 -27.09 24.09
N LYS A 673 27.09 -27.55 22.83
CA LYS A 673 27.78 -26.88 21.72
C LYS A 673 27.21 -25.48 21.45
N LYS A 674 25.89 -25.32 21.43
CA LYS A 674 25.23 -24.03 21.17
C LYS A 674 25.64 -22.97 22.18
N ILE A 675 25.69 -23.33 23.46
CA ILE A 675 26.06 -22.41 24.57
C ILE A 675 27.57 -22.30 24.80
N GLY A 676 28.40 -23.02 24.03
CA GLY A 676 29.86 -22.99 24.16
C GLY A 676 30.40 -23.62 25.46
N VAL A 677 29.69 -24.58 26.05
CA VAL A 677 30.09 -25.24 27.30
C VAL A 677 30.47 -26.69 27.03
N ALA A 678 31.63 -27.13 27.53
CA ALA A 678 32.02 -28.55 27.42
C ALA A 678 31.03 -29.45 28.20
N PRO A 679 30.60 -30.61 27.66
CA PRO A 679 29.62 -31.48 28.33
C PRO A 679 29.98 -31.87 29.76
N GLU A 680 31.27 -32.06 30.06
CA GLU A 680 31.73 -32.37 31.43
C GLU A 680 31.57 -31.20 32.40
N VAL A 681 31.74 -29.96 31.93
CA VAL A 681 31.50 -28.76 32.75
C VAL A 681 30.02 -28.64 33.07
N TYR A 682 29.14 -28.91 32.10
CA TYR A 682 27.70 -28.91 32.32
C TYR A 682 27.26 -30.01 33.31
N LYS A 683 27.89 -31.20 33.26
CA LYS A 683 27.64 -32.26 34.25
C LYS A 683 28.02 -31.85 35.68
N LYS A 684 29.06 -31.03 35.88
CA LYS A 684 29.39 -30.47 37.20
C LYS A 684 28.26 -29.57 37.73
N PHE A 685 27.60 -28.82 36.84
CA PHE A 685 26.43 -28.00 37.19
C PHE A 685 25.26 -28.87 37.64
N ILE A 686 24.93 -29.91 36.87
CA ILE A 686 23.86 -30.88 37.21
C ILE A 686 24.11 -31.51 38.59
N ARG A 687 25.36 -31.89 38.89
CA ARG A 687 25.76 -32.50 40.17
C ARG A 687 25.93 -31.50 41.32
N ARG A 688 25.80 -30.20 41.05
CA ARG A 688 25.96 -29.10 42.00
C ARG A 688 27.34 -29.06 42.69
N GLU A 689 28.40 -29.37 41.93
CA GLU A 689 29.78 -29.55 42.46
C GLU A 689 30.58 -28.25 42.66
N VAL A 690 30.14 -27.14 42.08
CA VAL A 690 30.88 -25.86 42.10
C VAL A 690 30.13 -24.83 42.93
N ASP A 691 30.82 -24.07 43.78
CA ASP A 691 30.20 -22.95 44.49
C ASP A 691 29.72 -21.89 43.49
N PHE A 692 28.59 -21.25 43.79
CA PHE A 692 27.92 -20.33 42.87
C PHE A 692 28.83 -19.18 42.38
N ASP A 693 29.83 -18.78 43.15
CA ASP A 693 30.76 -17.69 42.84
C ASP A 693 32.12 -18.14 42.30
N LYS A 694 32.33 -19.45 42.05
CA LYS A 694 33.59 -20.04 41.60
C LYS A 694 33.53 -20.71 40.22
N TRP A 695 32.62 -20.27 39.36
CA TRP A 695 32.51 -20.79 38.00
C TRP A 695 33.59 -20.21 37.09
N ASP A 696 34.51 -21.06 36.61
CA ASP A 696 35.51 -20.69 35.59
C ASP A 696 34.90 -20.59 34.19
N ALA A 697 33.78 -21.27 33.94
CA ALA A 697 33.08 -21.26 32.66
C ALA A 697 32.28 -19.95 32.49
N PRO A 698 32.56 -19.11 31.47
CA PRO A 698 31.91 -17.81 31.31
C PRO A 698 30.37 -17.89 31.27
N TYR A 699 29.82 -18.96 30.69
CA TYR A 699 28.37 -19.19 30.62
C TYR A 699 27.72 -19.25 32.00
N PHE A 700 28.22 -20.10 32.91
CA PHE A 700 27.65 -20.21 34.26
C PHE A 700 28.01 -19.00 35.14
N ALA A 701 29.21 -18.42 34.95
CA ALA A 701 29.62 -17.20 35.62
C ALA A 701 28.67 -16.01 35.31
N ALA A 702 28.08 -15.97 34.12
CA ALA A 702 27.15 -14.91 33.72
C ALA A 702 25.84 -14.87 34.53
N TYR A 703 25.46 -15.96 35.21
CA TYR A 703 24.30 -15.99 36.11
C TYR A 703 24.58 -15.31 37.46
N VAL A 704 25.83 -15.29 37.89
CA VAL A 704 26.22 -14.87 39.25
C VAL A 704 25.88 -13.41 39.56
N PRO A 705 26.10 -12.43 38.67
CA PRO A 705 25.73 -11.04 38.92
C PRO A 705 24.21 -10.82 39.01
N LYS A 706 23.42 -11.69 38.38
CA LYS A 706 21.94 -11.59 38.36
C LYS A 706 21.28 -12.30 39.54
N PHE A 707 22.04 -13.16 40.23
CA PHE A 707 21.56 -13.92 41.38
C PHE A 707 21.51 -13.05 42.65
N SER A 708 20.32 -12.94 43.25
CA SER A 708 20.12 -12.19 44.49
C SER A 708 20.62 -12.97 45.72
N ARG A 709 21.76 -12.52 46.27
CA ARG A 709 22.41 -13.13 47.43
C ARG A 709 21.69 -12.82 48.74
N ILE A 710 21.68 -13.77 49.67
CA ILE A 710 21.24 -13.53 51.05
C ILE A 710 22.27 -12.66 51.77
N THR A 711 21.82 -11.54 52.34
CA THR A 711 22.64 -10.57 53.08
C THR A 711 22.39 -10.58 54.60
N VAL A 712 21.60 -11.51 55.11
CA VAL A 712 21.22 -11.60 56.53
C VAL A 712 22.46 -11.76 57.42
N LYS A 713 22.61 -10.87 58.42
CA LYS A 713 23.81 -10.74 59.27
C LYS A 713 23.96 -11.82 60.36
N ASN A 714 22.91 -12.58 60.68
CA ASN A 714 22.89 -13.52 61.82
C ASN A 714 23.11 -15.00 61.44
N ILE A 715 23.78 -15.30 60.32
CA ILE A 715 24.15 -16.66 59.91
C ILE A 715 25.65 -16.73 59.60
N SER A 716 26.28 -17.88 59.90
CA SER A 716 27.69 -18.14 59.60
C SER A 716 27.96 -18.07 58.09
N ASP A 717 29.19 -17.76 57.70
CA ASP A 717 29.56 -17.65 56.28
C ASP A 717 29.37 -18.98 55.53
N ALA A 718 29.63 -20.11 56.20
CA ALA A 718 29.37 -21.45 55.65
C ALA A 718 27.87 -21.71 55.39
N GLU A 719 26.99 -21.33 56.33
CA GLU A 719 25.54 -21.48 56.17
C GLU A 719 25.00 -20.51 55.11
N ARG A 720 25.57 -19.29 55.02
CA ARG A 720 25.23 -18.30 53.99
C ARG A 720 25.61 -18.81 52.59
N LEU A 721 26.82 -19.35 52.44
CA LEU A 721 27.29 -19.95 51.20
C LEU A 721 26.40 -21.13 50.80
N ARG A 722 26.08 -22.04 51.74
CA ARG A 722 25.18 -23.18 51.50
C ARG A 722 23.80 -22.74 50.98
N ARG A 723 23.18 -21.74 51.62
CA ARG A 723 21.86 -21.23 51.21
C ARG A 723 21.90 -20.51 49.87
N ASN A 724 22.97 -19.74 49.61
CA ASN A 724 23.16 -19.08 48.32
C ASN A 724 23.39 -20.10 47.19
N ASN A 725 24.19 -21.14 47.43
CA ASN A 725 24.35 -22.26 46.50
C ASN A 725 23.00 -22.91 46.18
N LEU A 726 22.22 -23.28 47.21
CA LEU A 726 20.90 -23.91 47.00
C LEU A 726 19.98 -23.04 46.13
N ARG A 727 19.82 -21.76 46.49
CA ARG A 727 18.98 -20.81 45.74
C ARG A 727 19.50 -20.56 44.32
N PHE A 728 20.83 -20.53 44.13
CA PHE A 728 21.43 -20.36 42.81
C PHE A 728 21.11 -21.56 41.93
N TYR A 729 21.36 -22.77 42.41
CA TYR A 729 21.08 -23.99 41.65
C TYR A 729 19.59 -24.13 41.36
N ASP A 730 18.70 -23.86 42.32
CA ASP A 730 17.27 -23.97 42.08
C ASP A 730 16.80 -22.94 41.01
N ALA A 731 17.28 -21.69 41.07
CA ALA A 731 16.93 -20.68 40.07
C ALA A 731 17.53 -20.95 38.68
N VAL A 732 18.81 -21.33 38.60
CA VAL A 732 19.50 -21.57 37.33
C VAL A 732 19.04 -22.89 36.71
N THR A 733 18.72 -23.91 37.50
CA THR A 733 18.18 -25.18 36.96
C THR A 733 16.85 -24.96 36.24
N GLU A 734 15.95 -24.13 36.79
CA GLU A 734 14.69 -23.80 36.12
C GLU A 734 14.89 -23.00 34.82
N LEU A 735 15.85 -22.07 34.79
CA LEU A 735 16.20 -21.34 33.57
C LEU A 735 16.82 -22.25 32.51
N GLU A 736 17.72 -23.15 32.92
CA GLU A 736 18.34 -24.13 32.03
C GLU A 736 17.32 -25.14 31.51
N ARG A 737 16.40 -25.61 32.36
CA ARG A 737 15.26 -26.45 31.99
C ARG A 737 14.48 -25.80 30.86
N GLU A 738 14.13 -24.53 31.05
CA GLU A 738 13.43 -23.76 30.04
C GLU A 738 14.22 -23.65 28.74
N LYS A 739 15.50 -23.26 28.81
CA LYS A 739 16.38 -23.15 27.64
C LYS A 739 16.48 -24.46 26.87
N ILE A 740 16.64 -25.60 27.55
CA ILE A 740 16.72 -26.92 26.90
C ILE A 740 15.41 -27.24 26.17
N ILE A 741 14.25 -26.98 26.79
CA ILE A 741 12.94 -27.22 26.16
C ILE A 741 12.81 -26.43 24.86
N TYR A 742 13.07 -25.12 24.89
CA TYR A 742 12.95 -24.28 23.68
C TYR A 742 14.06 -24.56 22.66
N PHE A 743 15.27 -24.92 23.10
CA PHE A 743 16.31 -25.36 22.18
C PHE A 743 15.87 -26.63 21.45
N ALA A 744 15.37 -27.62 22.18
CA ALA A 744 14.92 -28.88 21.62
C ALA A 744 13.74 -28.71 20.64
N LEU A 745 12.83 -27.76 20.92
CA LEU A 745 11.74 -27.40 20.01
C LEU A 745 12.22 -26.77 18.70
N THR A 746 13.33 -26.03 18.72
CA THR A 746 13.71 -25.10 17.64
C THR A 746 14.97 -25.49 16.86
N TYR A 747 15.85 -26.35 17.39
CA TYR A 747 17.16 -26.65 16.79
C TYR A 747 17.12 -27.45 15.47
N ARG A 748 16.00 -28.10 15.15
CA ARG A 748 15.78 -28.80 13.85
C ARG A 748 14.83 -28.08 12.92
N GLN A 749 14.25 -26.97 13.39
CA GLN A 749 13.26 -26.27 12.63
C GLN A 749 13.94 -25.25 11.73
N GLU A 750 13.78 -25.42 10.42
CA GLU A 750 14.20 -24.42 9.44
C GLU A 750 13.09 -23.38 9.26
N THR A 751 13.47 -22.10 9.25
CA THR A 751 12.58 -20.95 9.05
C THR A 751 13.13 -20.10 7.92
N LEU A 752 12.25 -19.77 6.97
CA LEU A 752 12.54 -18.84 5.88
C LEU A 752 12.41 -17.38 6.37
N ILE A 753 13.46 -16.59 6.19
CA ILE A 753 13.46 -15.16 6.52
C ILE A 753 13.45 -14.35 5.23
N ILE A 754 12.45 -13.49 5.05
CA ILE A 754 12.36 -12.55 3.93
C ILE A 754 12.44 -11.12 4.48
N SER A 755 13.28 -10.28 3.88
CA SER A 755 13.46 -8.89 4.29
C SER A 755 13.17 -7.94 3.14
N ALA A 756 12.20 -7.03 3.36
CA ALA A 756 11.97 -5.91 2.44
C ALA A 756 13.20 -4.99 2.40
N PRO A 757 13.50 -4.36 1.25
CA PRO A 757 14.62 -3.45 1.10
C PRO A 757 14.45 -2.16 1.92
N ASP A 758 15.54 -1.46 2.20
CA ASP A 758 15.56 -0.28 3.07
C ASP A 758 15.12 1.02 2.38
N THR A 759 15.31 1.14 1.06
CA THR A 759 15.04 2.38 0.33
C THR A 759 13.60 2.45 -0.17
N ASN A 760 13.00 3.65 -0.18
CA ASN A 760 11.61 3.83 -0.63
C ASN A 760 11.38 3.33 -2.06
N ALA A 761 12.29 3.64 -2.99
CA ALA A 761 12.16 3.23 -4.39
C ALA A 761 12.20 1.70 -4.55
N GLU A 762 13.07 1.02 -3.80
CA GLU A 762 13.14 -0.43 -3.82
C GLU A 762 11.96 -1.08 -3.11
N GLN A 763 11.41 -0.45 -2.05
CA GLN A 763 10.19 -0.92 -1.40
C GLN A 763 8.98 -0.85 -2.34
N GLU A 764 8.80 0.23 -3.08
CA GLU A 764 7.73 0.32 -4.08
C GLU A 764 7.89 -0.75 -5.17
N LYS A 765 9.12 -1.04 -5.60
CA LYS A 765 9.40 -2.13 -6.55
C LYS A 765 9.12 -3.52 -5.94
N PHE A 766 9.49 -3.73 -4.69
CA PHE A 766 9.28 -4.97 -3.95
C PHE A 766 7.78 -5.26 -3.76
N LEU A 767 7.01 -4.25 -3.33
CA LEU A 767 5.57 -4.35 -3.06
C LEU A 767 4.71 -4.30 -4.34
N GLY A 768 5.15 -3.57 -5.36
CA GLY A 768 4.41 -3.35 -6.60
C GLY A 768 3.44 -2.16 -6.57
N TYR A 769 3.40 -1.40 -5.47
CA TYR A 769 2.55 -0.22 -5.30
C TYR A 769 3.28 0.87 -4.48
N GLY A 770 2.77 2.09 -4.53
CA GLY A 770 3.23 3.23 -3.72
C GLY A 770 2.06 4.06 -3.18
N TRP A 771 2.35 4.98 -2.26
CA TRP A 771 1.34 5.87 -1.67
C TRP A 771 1.49 7.29 -2.22
N SER A 772 0.36 7.90 -2.59
CA SER A 772 0.32 9.27 -3.12
C SER A 772 -0.57 10.16 -2.26
N ASN A 773 -0.09 11.40 -2.04
CA ASN A 773 -0.85 12.47 -1.41
C ASN A 773 -1.26 13.56 -2.41
N ALA A 774 -1.07 13.32 -3.72
CA ALA A 774 -1.40 14.30 -4.75
C ALA A 774 -2.92 14.46 -4.87
N LYS A 775 -3.41 15.70 -4.89
CA LYS A 775 -4.85 16.01 -4.97
C LYS A 775 -5.50 15.38 -6.21
N GLY A 776 -6.53 14.55 -6.02
CA GLY A 776 -7.19 13.77 -7.09
C GLY A 776 -6.53 12.42 -7.42
N ARG A 777 -5.43 12.08 -6.75
CA ARG A 777 -4.73 10.78 -6.80
C ARG A 777 -4.25 10.40 -5.40
N GLU A 778 -5.05 10.67 -4.37
CA GLU A 778 -4.74 10.30 -3.00
C GLU A 778 -4.92 8.79 -2.78
N GLY A 779 -4.04 8.17 -1.99
CA GLY A 779 -4.14 6.76 -1.60
C GLY A 779 -3.11 5.85 -2.27
N LEU A 780 -3.45 4.57 -2.35
CA LEU A 780 -2.60 3.52 -2.90
C LEU A 780 -2.63 3.55 -4.44
N ILE A 781 -1.45 3.61 -5.06
CA ILE A 781 -1.26 3.62 -6.50
C ILE A 781 -0.47 2.38 -6.92
N ASP A 782 -1.10 1.55 -7.74
CA ASP A 782 -0.41 0.42 -8.37
C ASP A 782 0.67 0.91 -9.32
N LYS A 783 1.88 0.36 -9.17
CA LYS A 783 3.02 0.57 -10.08
C LYS A 783 3.17 -0.63 -11.00
N LYS A 784 3.26 -1.81 -10.38
CA LYS A 784 3.27 -3.12 -11.01
C LYS A 784 2.67 -4.09 -10.00
N ARG A 785 1.36 -4.32 -10.09
CA ARG A 785 0.62 -5.17 -9.15
C ARG A 785 1.33 -6.52 -8.95
N GLY A 786 1.56 -6.89 -7.70
CA GLY A 786 2.32 -8.10 -7.33
C GLY A 786 3.81 -7.89 -7.07
N GLY A 787 4.44 -6.87 -7.66
CA GLY A 787 5.84 -6.54 -7.40
C GLY A 787 6.79 -7.74 -7.54
N LEU A 788 7.44 -8.11 -6.43
CA LEU A 788 8.23 -9.35 -6.28
C LEU A 788 7.54 -10.38 -5.36
N LEU A 789 6.40 -10.01 -4.77
CA LEU A 789 5.68 -10.80 -3.78
C LEU A 789 4.93 -11.98 -4.44
N PHE A 790 4.16 -11.69 -5.49
CA PHE A 790 3.33 -12.65 -6.22
C PHE A 790 3.16 -12.20 -7.68
N ASP A 791 2.61 -13.09 -8.52
CA ASP A 791 2.26 -12.79 -9.91
C ASP A 791 0.76 -12.49 -10.04
N ASN A 792 0.42 -11.40 -10.74
CA ASN A 792 -0.95 -10.93 -10.83
C ASN A 792 -1.88 -11.88 -11.60
N GLU A 793 -1.36 -12.53 -12.63
CA GLU A 793 -2.14 -13.40 -13.53
C GLU A 793 -2.09 -14.86 -13.09
N ASN A 794 -1.02 -15.28 -12.40
CA ASN A 794 -0.81 -16.66 -11.97
C ASN A 794 -0.50 -16.80 -10.46
N ARG A 795 -1.50 -17.20 -9.66
CA ARG A 795 -1.35 -17.50 -8.22
C ARG A 795 -0.25 -18.53 -7.91
N ASP A 796 0.01 -19.48 -8.82
CA ASP A 796 1.01 -20.54 -8.65
C ASP A 796 2.37 -20.19 -9.23
N ALA A 797 2.58 -18.95 -9.67
CA ALA A 797 3.84 -18.53 -10.26
C ALA A 797 5.02 -18.89 -9.35
N ASP A 798 5.96 -19.61 -9.94
CA ASP A 798 7.02 -20.34 -9.27
C ASP A 798 8.27 -19.49 -9.04
N ASN A 799 8.30 -18.29 -9.61
CA ASN A 799 9.37 -17.30 -9.59
C ASN A 799 9.10 -16.14 -8.61
N THR A 800 8.28 -16.36 -7.58
CA THR A 800 7.81 -15.33 -6.64
C THR A 800 8.20 -15.64 -5.20
N LEU A 801 8.19 -14.64 -4.31
CA LEU A 801 8.43 -14.87 -2.87
C LEU A 801 7.33 -15.73 -2.24
N ALA A 802 6.08 -15.62 -2.70
CA ALA A 802 4.99 -16.50 -2.29
C ALA A 802 5.33 -17.98 -2.55
N ALA A 803 5.94 -18.29 -3.70
CA ALA A 803 6.37 -19.65 -4.04
C ALA A 803 7.48 -20.18 -3.11
N VAL A 804 8.39 -19.32 -2.65
CA VAL A 804 9.44 -19.69 -1.68
C VAL A 804 8.82 -20.04 -0.33
N ILE A 805 7.80 -19.28 0.12
CA ILE A 805 7.07 -19.57 1.37
C ILE A 805 6.27 -20.87 1.26
N ARG A 806 5.56 -21.11 0.13
CA ARG A 806 4.86 -22.38 -0.11
C ARG A 806 5.81 -23.58 -0.01
N ALA A 807 7.04 -23.45 -0.54
CA ALA A 807 8.05 -24.51 -0.44
C ALA A 807 8.50 -24.75 1.01
N ALA A 808 8.56 -23.71 1.86
CA ALA A 808 8.94 -23.84 3.26
C ALA A 808 7.93 -24.68 4.08
N TYR A 809 6.63 -24.63 3.77
CA TYR A 809 5.64 -25.53 4.37
C TYR A 809 5.92 -27.01 4.07
N LYS A 810 6.48 -27.30 2.89
CA LYS A 810 6.91 -28.66 2.48
C LYS A 810 8.26 -29.08 3.06
N GLY A 811 8.93 -28.22 3.83
CA GLY A 811 10.31 -28.43 4.27
C GLY A 811 11.33 -28.43 3.12
N GLN A 812 11.02 -27.77 2.00
CA GLN A 812 11.87 -27.69 0.82
C GLN A 812 12.51 -26.31 0.71
N ARG A 813 13.80 -26.28 0.35
CA ARG A 813 14.50 -25.03 -0.01
C ARG A 813 14.30 -24.72 -1.49
N ARG A 814 14.01 -23.46 -1.79
CA ARG A 814 13.91 -22.95 -3.15
C ARG A 814 14.88 -21.80 -3.34
N GLN A 815 15.72 -21.86 -4.37
CA GLN A 815 16.61 -20.76 -4.75
C GLN A 815 16.12 -20.15 -6.06
N ILE A 816 15.99 -18.83 -6.06
CA ILE A 816 15.58 -18.04 -7.23
C ILE A 816 16.59 -16.91 -7.33
N ALA A 817 17.55 -17.02 -8.24
CA ALA A 817 18.70 -16.11 -8.34
C ALA A 817 18.32 -14.60 -8.31
N ALA A 818 17.21 -14.22 -8.96
CA ALA A 818 16.73 -12.84 -8.98
C ALA A 818 16.21 -12.33 -7.61
N LEU A 819 15.89 -13.23 -6.68
CA LEU A 819 15.27 -12.96 -5.39
C LEU A 819 16.18 -13.29 -4.20
N GLU A 820 17.34 -13.93 -4.40
CA GLU A 820 18.24 -14.39 -3.32
C GLU A 820 18.66 -13.30 -2.35
N LYS A 821 18.79 -12.05 -2.83
CA LYS A 821 19.11 -10.92 -1.97
C LYS A 821 18.01 -10.54 -0.97
N TYR A 822 16.79 -11.05 -1.14
CA TYR A 822 15.63 -10.71 -0.30
C TYR A 822 15.31 -11.80 0.72
N PHE A 823 15.91 -12.99 0.66
CA PHE A 823 15.58 -14.07 1.58
C PHE A 823 16.75 -15.00 1.89
N HIS A 824 16.71 -15.62 3.07
CA HIS A 824 17.62 -16.69 3.45
C HIS A 824 16.93 -17.70 4.37
N TYR A 825 17.51 -18.89 4.50
CA TYR A 825 17.05 -19.93 5.41
C TYR A 825 17.91 -19.93 6.67
N ALA A 826 17.28 -20.03 7.84
CA ALA A 826 17.95 -20.14 9.12
C ALA A 826 17.29 -21.19 10.00
N THR A 827 18.06 -21.85 10.86
CA THR A 827 17.48 -22.67 11.92
C THR A 827 16.80 -21.76 12.95
N LEU A 828 15.60 -22.07 13.42
CA LEU A 828 14.89 -21.21 14.38
C LEU A 828 15.66 -21.09 15.70
N GLY A 829 16.24 -22.20 16.19
CA GLY A 829 17.10 -22.20 17.39
C GLY A 829 18.34 -21.32 17.27
N ASP A 830 18.71 -20.97 16.05
CA ASP A 830 19.82 -20.08 15.76
C ASP A 830 19.44 -18.60 15.88
N LEU A 831 18.17 -18.26 15.62
CA LEU A 831 17.61 -16.92 15.79
C LEU A 831 17.38 -16.55 17.27
N LEU A 832 17.53 -17.51 18.19
CA LEU A 832 17.32 -17.39 19.64
C LEU A 832 18.66 -17.28 20.39
N ASP A 833 18.68 -16.44 21.44
CA ASP A 833 19.87 -16.23 22.28
C ASP A 833 19.87 -17.17 23.51
N PHE A 834 20.45 -18.35 23.35
CA PHE A 834 20.61 -19.32 24.45
C PHE A 834 21.78 -18.99 25.38
N ASP A 835 22.70 -18.11 24.95
CA ASP A 835 23.91 -17.73 25.69
C ASP A 835 23.60 -16.75 26.83
N ALA A 836 22.55 -15.94 26.66
CA ALA A 836 22.19 -14.90 27.62
C ALA A 836 21.71 -15.48 28.95
N ALA A 837 22.17 -14.92 30.07
CA ALA A 837 21.71 -15.32 31.40
C ALA A 837 20.21 -15.02 31.62
N ASP A 838 19.64 -14.04 30.91
CA ASP A 838 18.17 -13.87 30.85
C ASP A 838 17.65 -14.46 29.54
N PHE A 839 16.75 -15.44 29.62
CA PHE A 839 16.20 -16.09 28.44
C PHE A 839 14.83 -15.53 28.06
N THR A 840 14.83 -14.45 27.28
CA THR A 840 13.58 -13.78 26.85
C THR A 840 12.97 -14.38 25.59
N LYS A 841 13.57 -15.44 24.99
CA LYS A 841 13.16 -16.05 23.70
C LYS A 841 13.16 -15.05 22.54
N LYS A 842 14.13 -14.14 22.52
CA LYS A 842 14.28 -13.12 21.48
C LYS A 842 14.57 -13.76 20.13
N ILE A 843 13.75 -13.46 19.13
CA ILE A 843 13.96 -13.89 17.75
C ILE A 843 14.65 -12.75 17.03
N THR A 844 15.91 -12.95 16.67
CA THR A 844 16.72 -11.98 15.93
C THR A 844 16.86 -12.49 14.50
N LEU A 845 16.35 -11.71 13.53
CA LEU A 845 16.28 -12.12 12.12
C LEU A 845 17.62 -12.01 11.36
N GLY A 846 18.69 -11.59 12.04
CA GLY A 846 20.05 -11.61 11.50
C GLY A 846 20.72 -12.97 11.76
N SER A 847 21.56 -13.45 10.84
CA SER A 847 22.17 -14.78 10.94
C SER A 847 22.91 -15.03 12.28
N SER A 848 22.84 -16.27 12.76
CA SER A 848 23.24 -16.67 14.11
C SER A 848 24.74 -16.92 14.33
N ASP A 849 25.47 -17.15 13.24
CA ASP A 849 26.93 -17.17 13.12
C ASP A 849 27.27 -16.55 11.76
N TYR A 850 28.25 -15.64 11.72
CA TYR A 850 28.54 -14.84 10.52
C TYR A 850 29.63 -15.54 9.70
N ALA A 851 29.24 -16.53 8.91
CA ALA A 851 30.11 -17.10 7.90
C ALA A 851 30.12 -16.20 6.65
N PRO A 852 31.27 -15.96 6.01
CA PRO A 852 31.30 -15.41 4.66
C PRO A 852 30.43 -16.28 3.75
N ALA A 853 29.55 -15.67 2.96
CA ALA A 853 28.54 -16.38 2.16
C ALA A 853 29.11 -17.39 1.14
N GLU A 854 30.42 -17.35 0.88
CA GLU A 854 31.08 -18.05 -0.23
C GLU A 854 32.45 -18.62 0.18
N TYR A 855 32.60 -19.32 1.31
CA TYR A 855 33.87 -19.98 1.63
C TYR A 855 33.89 -21.45 1.18
N SER A 856 34.75 -21.76 0.22
CA SER A 856 34.99 -23.11 -0.34
C SER A 856 36.38 -23.67 -0.03
N GLY A 857 37.20 -22.92 0.70
CA GLY A 857 38.60 -23.23 0.97
C GLY A 857 38.85 -24.41 1.92
N SER A 858 40.09 -24.87 1.96
CA SER A 858 40.52 -26.06 2.71
C SER A 858 40.85 -25.83 4.19
N PHE A 859 40.88 -24.58 4.66
CA PHE A 859 41.21 -24.25 6.05
C PHE A 859 39.98 -24.27 6.96
N PRO A 860 40.11 -24.67 8.24
CA PRO A 860 39.00 -24.66 9.18
C PRO A 860 38.54 -23.23 9.48
N LEU A 861 37.22 -23.04 9.52
CA LEU A 861 36.61 -21.80 9.99
C LEU A 861 36.60 -21.77 11.52
N VAL A 862 37.03 -20.66 12.11
CA VAL A 862 37.03 -20.42 13.56
C VAL A 862 36.30 -19.13 13.90
N LYS A 863 35.70 -19.06 15.08
CA LYS A 863 35.08 -17.81 15.58
C LYS A 863 36.16 -16.82 15.98
N LEU A 864 36.02 -15.58 15.56
CA LEU A 864 36.98 -14.53 15.87
C LEU A 864 37.16 -14.33 17.39
N GLY A 865 36.09 -14.42 18.17
CA GLY A 865 36.15 -14.32 19.63
C GLY A 865 37.00 -15.39 20.32
N ASP A 866 37.28 -16.52 19.67
CA ASP A 866 38.11 -17.61 20.23
C ASP A 866 39.62 -17.34 20.08
N ILE A 867 39.98 -16.44 19.18
CA ILE A 867 41.36 -16.15 18.77
C ILE A 867 41.75 -14.67 18.93
N CYS A 868 40.79 -13.80 19.23
CA CYS A 868 40.98 -12.37 19.39
C CYS A 868 40.11 -11.84 20.51
N GLU A 869 40.65 -10.95 21.33
CA GLU A 869 39.90 -10.23 22.36
C GLU A 869 39.40 -8.91 21.80
N ILE A 870 38.14 -8.56 22.10
CA ILE A 870 37.51 -7.36 21.57
C ILE A 870 37.20 -6.41 22.73
N ASN A 871 37.57 -5.14 22.59
CA ASN A 871 37.35 -4.06 23.57
C ASN A 871 37.92 -4.34 24.97
N ILE A 872 39.23 -4.61 25.05
CA ILE A 872 39.94 -4.92 26.31
C ILE A 872 39.68 -3.84 27.39
N PRO A 873 39.39 -4.25 28.65
CA PRO A 873 39.18 -3.32 29.75
C PRO A 873 40.48 -2.59 30.13
N LYS A 874 40.34 -1.40 30.73
CA LYS A 874 41.45 -0.51 31.14
C LYS A 874 42.29 -1.06 32.31
N ASN A 875 42.09 -2.30 32.76
CA ASN A 875 42.74 -2.86 33.94
C ASN A 875 44.25 -3.05 33.76
N GLU A 876 44.72 -3.28 32.53
CA GLU A 876 46.15 -3.48 32.23
C GLU A 876 47.00 -2.24 32.54
N ILE A 877 46.39 -1.06 32.49
CA ILE A 877 47.02 0.22 32.77
C ILE A 877 46.65 0.76 34.15
N ALA A 878 46.07 -0.06 35.04
CA ALA A 878 45.60 0.39 36.36
C ALA A 878 46.74 0.96 37.24
N ASN A 879 47.95 0.43 37.09
CA ASN A 879 49.13 0.82 37.89
C ASN A 879 50.04 1.85 37.19
N VAL A 880 49.61 2.42 36.07
CA VAL A 880 50.39 3.44 35.34
C VAL A 880 50.08 4.83 35.90
N ASP A 881 51.09 5.67 36.07
CA ASP A 881 50.95 7.03 36.60
C ASP A 881 50.06 7.91 35.70
N ASP A 882 49.19 8.73 36.28
CA ASP A 882 48.28 9.64 35.56
C ASP A 882 49.05 10.71 34.75
N ASP A 883 50.28 11.05 35.14
CA ASP A 883 51.15 11.99 34.41
C ASP A 883 51.83 11.35 33.18
N THR A 884 51.69 10.04 32.99
CA THR A 884 52.25 9.33 31.83
C THR A 884 51.62 9.85 30.54
N LEU A 885 52.46 10.33 29.62
CA LEU A 885 52.03 10.76 28.30
C LEU A 885 51.64 9.56 27.42
N VAL A 886 50.47 9.61 26.79
CA VAL A 886 49.93 8.54 25.94
C VAL A 886 49.39 9.08 24.63
N SER A 887 49.28 8.23 23.61
CA SER A 887 48.71 8.62 22.32
C SER A 887 47.19 8.75 22.40
N PHE A 888 46.65 9.84 21.87
CA PHE A 888 45.22 10.06 21.67
C PHE A 888 44.90 10.13 20.18
N VAL A 889 44.01 9.26 19.71
CA VAL A 889 43.64 9.07 18.31
C VAL A 889 42.18 9.42 18.11
N GLU A 890 41.94 10.54 17.43
CA GLU A 890 40.59 10.96 17.06
C GLU A 890 40.06 10.17 15.85
N MET A 891 38.73 10.14 15.68
CA MET A 891 38.11 9.47 14.53
C MET A 891 38.57 10.06 13.18
N ALA A 892 38.91 11.35 13.14
CA ALA A 892 39.43 12.00 11.94
C ALA A 892 40.84 11.51 11.56
N ALA A 893 41.63 11.08 12.55
CA ALA A 893 43.01 10.62 12.35
C ALA A 893 43.11 9.19 11.79
N VAL A 894 42.02 8.41 11.87
CA VAL A 894 42.00 7.05 11.30
C VAL A 894 41.64 7.13 9.82
N SER A 895 42.56 6.63 8.99
CA SER A 895 42.42 6.56 7.54
C SER A 895 41.47 5.44 7.10
N ASN A 896 40.93 5.57 5.89
CA ASN A 896 40.23 4.47 5.22
C ASN A 896 41.23 3.42 4.67
N ASN A 897 42.53 3.76 4.62
CA ASN A 897 43.60 2.93 4.06
C ASN A 897 44.35 2.12 5.13
N GLY A 898 43.85 2.08 6.38
CA GLY A 898 44.40 1.16 7.39
C GLY A 898 45.53 1.69 8.28
N PHE A 899 45.72 3.01 8.36
CA PHE A 899 46.76 3.63 9.19
C PHE A 899 46.24 4.82 10.01
N ILE A 900 47.00 5.20 11.03
CA ILE A 900 46.76 6.39 11.86
C ILE A 900 47.60 7.53 11.28
N ALA A 901 46.94 8.57 10.75
CA ALA A 901 47.61 9.68 10.07
C ALA A 901 48.28 10.65 11.05
N GLU A 902 47.59 10.96 12.15
CA GLU A 902 48.08 11.87 13.19
C GLU A 902 47.71 11.32 14.57
N GLN A 903 48.58 11.52 15.55
CA GLN A 903 48.30 11.20 16.95
C GLN A 903 48.74 12.36 17.84
N VAL A 904 47.91 12.70 18.82
CA VAL A 904 48.21 13.78 19.77
C VAL A 904 48.56 13.15 21.11
N THR A 905 49.58 13.66 21.78
CA THR A 905 49.96 13.16 23.11
C THR A 905 49.14 13.85 24.19
N ARG A 906 48.61 13.08 25.16
CA ARG A 906 47.89 13.61 26.34
C ARG A 906 48.31 12.90 27.63
N PRO A 907 48.22 13.53 28.80
CA PRO A 907 48.38 12.85 30.08
C PRO A 907 47.32 11.76 30.28
N LEU A 908 47.72 10.61 30.82
CA LEU A 908 46.86 9.45 31.01
C LEU A 908 45.65 9.76 31.90
N GLY A 909 45.82 10.57 32.95
CA GLY A 909 44.74 10.95 33.87
C GLY A 909 43.55 11.64 33.19
N GLU A 910 43.77 12.36 32.10
CA GLU A 910 42.73 13.05 31.33
C GLU A 910 41.86 12.08 30.52
N VAL A 911 42.48 11.10 29.88
CA VAL A 911 41.81 10.16 28.97
C VAL A 911 41.29 8.90 29.70
N ARG A 912 41.86 8.58 30.86
CA ARG A 912 41.46 7.44 31.70
C ARG A 912 40.02 7.60 32.22
N LYS A 913 39.62 8.82 32.60
CA LYS A 913 38.28 9.14 33.16
C LYS A 913 37.21 9.35 32.09
N GLY A 914 37.58 9.75 30.86
CA GLY A 914 36.66 9.85 29.74
C GLY A 914 36.26 8.47 29.20
N GLY A 915 35.05 8.34 28.63
CA GLY A 915 34.55 7.07 28.06
C GLY A 915 35.37 6.49 26.89
N TYR A 916 36.53 7.07 26.59
CA TYR A 916 37.48 6.70 25.55
C TYR A 916 37.91 5.24 25.64
N LYS A 917 38.16 4.65 24.47
CA LYS A 917 38.61 3.26 24.32
C LYS A 917 40.12 3.18 24.41
N TYR A 918 40.59 2.28 25.26
CA TYR A 918 42.00 1.94 25.41
C TYR A 918 42.40 0.91 24.35
N PHE A 919 43.61 1.06 23.81
CA PHE A 919 44.28 0.08 22.95
C PHE A 919 45.80 0.19 23.17
N ALA A 920 46.54 -0.88 22.84
CA ALA A 920 47.99 -0.93 22.94
C ALA A 920 48.64 -1.03 21.56
N GLU A 921 49.97 -0.95 21.56
CA GLU A 921 50.80 -1.17 20.38
C GLU A 921 50.47 -2.52 19.72
N GLY A 922 50.16 -2.51 18.43
CA GLY A 922 49.82 -3.70 17.65
C GLY A 922 48.34 -4.12 17.69
N ASP A 923 47.47 -3.42 18.41
CA ASP A 923 46.02 -3.66 18.35
C ASP A 923 45.41 -3.12 17.04
N ILE A 924 44.30 -3.70 16.61
CA ILE A 924 43.52 -3.18 15.47
C ILE A 924 42.37 -2.33 16.01
N ILE A 925 42.16 -1.15 15.44
CA ILE A 925 41.01 -0.29 15.71
C ILE A 925 40.11 -0.21 14.47
N ILE A 926 38.80 -0.36 14.66
CA ILE A 926 37.79 -0.25 13.58
C ILE A 926 36.65 0.64 14.05
N ALA A 927 36.23 1.60 13.23
CA ALA A 927 35.06 2.44 13.53
C ALA A 927 33.78 1.60 13.56
N LYS A 928 32.90 1.82 14.54
CA LYS A 928 31.62 1.08 14.63
C LYS A 928 30.39 1.87 14.20
N ILE A 929 30.49 3.19 13.97
CA ILE A 929 29.36 4.10 13.70
C ILE A 929 29.28 4.55 12.24
N THR A 930 28.08 4.81 11.73
CA THR A 930 27.82 5.46 10.42
C THR A 930 28.30 6.93 10.41
N PRO A 931 28.90 7.44 9.32
CA PRO A 931 29.33 6.73 8.10
C PRO A 931 30.75 6.15 8.21
N CYS A 932 31.44 6.32 9.34
CA CYS A 932 32.85 5.95 9.49
C CYS A 932 33.12 4.44 9.29
N MET A 933 32.24 3.59 9.81
CA MET A 933 32.31 2.13 9.62
C MET A 933 32.11 1.75 8.15
N GLU A 934 31.10 2.34 7.51
CA GLU A 934 30.75 2.10 6.11
C GLU A 934 31.88 2.55 5.17
N ASN A 935 32.55 3.66 5.49
CA ASN A 935 33.71 4.17 4.77
C ASN A 935 35.00 3.37 5.02
N GLY A 936 34.98 2.38 5.92
CA GLY A 936 36.12 1.50 6.19
C GLY A 936 37.22 2.10 7.06
N LYS A 937 36.90 3.05 7.94
CA LYS A 937 37.88 3.59 8.89
C LYS A 937 38.39 2.52 9.84
N CYS A 938 39.63 2.11 9.65
CA CYS A 938 40.34 1.15 10.49
C CYS A 938 41.84 1.41 10.47
N ALA A 939 42.56 0.89 11.46
CA ALA A 939 44.02 0.93 11.49
C ALA A 939 44.63 -0.14 12.41
N ILE A 940 45.88 -0.51 12.15
CA ILE A 940 46.74 -1.15 13.15
C ILE A 940 47.42 -0.03 13.94
N ALA A 941 47.28 -0.05 15.26
CA ALA A 941 47.89 0.92 16.14
C ALA A 941 49.41 0.72 16.18
N ARG A 942 50.15 1.60 15.50
CA ARG A 942 51.61 1.55 15.41
C ARG A 942 52.25 2.86 15.86
N GLY A 943 53.35 2.76 16.59
CA GLY A 943 54.15 3.91 17.02
C GLY A 943 53.51 4.74 18.13
N LEU A 944 52.79 4.11 19.06
CA LEU A 944 52.11 4.79 20.15
C LEU A 944 53.10 5.33 21.21
N THR A 945 52.79 6.49 21.77
CA THR A 945 53.57 7.07 22.88
C THR A 945 53.42 6.15 24.10
N ASN A 946 54.56 5.68 24.64
CA ASN A 946 54.60 4.69 25.72
C ASN A 946 53.80 3.40 25.44
N SER A 947 53.63 3.02 24.17
CA SER A 947 52.84 1.84 23.74
C SER A 947 51.37 1.86 24.17
N ILE A 948 50.83 3.02 24.57
CA ILE A 948 49.47 3.18 25.08
C ILE A 948 48.71 4.17 24.20
N GLY A 949 47.53 3.76 23.75
CA GLY A 949 46.63 4.54 22.93
C GLY A 949 45.24 4.67 23.55
N PHE A 950 44.64 5.84 23.36
CA PHE A 950 43.25 6.12 23.65
C PHE A 950 42.57 6.71 22.43
N GLY A 951 41.30 6.36 22.21
CA GLY A 951 40.56 6.90 21.08
C GLY A 951 39.08 7.03 21.35
N SER A 952 38.36 7.45 20.31
CA SER A 952 36.91 7.62 20.34
C SER A 952 36.18 6.42 20.96
N THR A 953 35.08 6.69 21.66
CA THR A 953 34.15 5.67 22.17
C THR A 953 33.51 4.84 21.05
N GLU A 954 33.61 5.36 19.82
CA GLU A 954 33.07 4.79 18.58
C GLU A 954 34.05 3.84 17.86
N PHE A 955 35.10 3.37 18.54
CA PHE A 955 35.95 2.28 18.06
C PHE A 955 35.57 0.91 18.66
N HIS A 956 35.75 -0.13 17.86
CA HIS A 956 36.07 -1.47 18.32
C HIS A 956 37.59 -1.66 18.31
N VAL A 957 38.11 -2.27 19.37
CA VAL A 957 39.54 -2.58 19.52
C VAL A 957 39.70 -4.10 19.50
N PHE A 958 40.64 -4.61 18.73
CA PHE A 958 40.90 -6.04 18.58
C PHE A 958 42.35 -6.35 18.95
N ARG A 959 42.55 -7.25 19.91
CA ARG A 959 43.85 -7.77 20.30
C ARG A 959 43.99 -9.24 19.93
N CYS A 960 44.92 -9.52 19.05
CA CYS A 960 45.19 -10.87 18.57
C CYS A 960 45.92 -11.70 19.63
N ARG A 961 45.49 -12.95 19.78
CA ARG A 961 46.27 -13.99 20.47
C ARG A 961 47.37 -14.46 19.52
N GLN A 962 48.58 -13.90 19.70
CA GLN A 962 49.69 -14.04 18.75
C GLN A 962 50.13 -15.50 18.54
N GLU A 963 49.83 -16.40 19.48
CA GLU A 963 50.05 -17.84 19.35
C GLU A 963 49.08 -18.54 18.40
N LYS A 964 47.99 -17.87 17.99
CA LYS A 964 46.97 -18.41 17.07
C LYS A 964 46.86 -17.65 15.75
N ILE A 965 46.94 -16.31 15.81
CA ILE A 965 46.69 -15.45 14.64
C ILE A 965 47.62 -14.25 14.58
N LEU A 966 48.16 -13.98 13.39
CA LEU A 966 48.96 -12.79 13.11
C LEU A 966 48.05 -11.56 12.97
N THR A 967 48.40 -10.45 13.63
CA THR A 967 47.65 -9.17 13.53
C THR A 967 47.40 -8.74 12.09
N ASN A 968 48.42 -8.80 11.24
CA ASN A 968 48.29 -8.39 9.83
C ASN A 968 47.33 -9.30 9.05
N TYR A 969 47.32 -10.61 9.34
CA TYR A 969 46.40 -11.54 8.69
C TYR A 969 44.95 -11.23 9.09
N LEU A 970 44.70 -11.00 10.39
CA LEU A 970 43.38 -10.57 10.85
C LEU A 970 42.96 -9.24 10.25
N PHE A 971 43.89 -8.28 10.15
CA PHE A 971 43.62 -6.97 9.57
C PHE A 971 43.20 -7.06 8.11
N ILE A 972 43.88 -7.88 7.30
CA ILE A 972 43.50 -8.14 5.90
C ILE A 972 42.08 -8.71 5.83
N PHE A 973 41.74 -9.66 6.71
CA PHE A 973 40.40 -10.25 6.75
C PHE A 973 39.32 -9.23 7.14
N LEU A 974 39.53 -8.44 8.21
CA LEU A 974 38.53 -7.49 8.70
C LEU A 974 38.33 -6.28 7.79
N ASN A 975 39.36 -5.86 7.05
CA ASN A 975 39.31 -4.68 6.18
C ASN A 975 38.71 -4.96 4.77
N ARG A 976 38.05 -6.10 4.58
CA ARG A 976 37.39 -6.41 3.32
C ARG A 976 36.04 -5.69 3.20
N GLU A 977 35.70 -5.33 1.97
CA GLU A 977 34.44 -4.64 1.68
C GLU A 977 33.21 -5.49 1.99
N ASP A 978 33.23 -6.79 1.67
CA ASP A 978 32.12 -7.69 1.94
C ASP A 978 31.89 -7.91 3.45
N ILE A 979 32.96 -7.94 4.25
CA ILE A 979 32.85 -7.96 5.71
C ILE A 979 32.20 -6.67 6.22
N ARG A 980 32.54 -5.50 5.65
CA ARG A 980 31.90 -4.22 6.00
C ARG A 980 30.44 -4.17 5.59
N GLN A 981 30.10 -4.61 4.39
CA GLN A 981 28.72 -4.69 3.91
C GLN A 981 27.90 -5.64 4.80
N THR A 982 28.47 -6.79 5.16
CA THR A 982 27.87 -7.72 6.11
C THR A 982 27.66 -7.03 7.46
N ALA A 983 28.71 -6.41 8.03
CA ALA A 983 28.62 -5.67 9.29
C ALA A 983 27.56 -4.56 9.28
N GLN A 984 27.36 -3.90 8.13
CA GLN A 984 26.35 -2.87 7.92
C GLN A 984 24.93 -3.42 8.15
N THR A 985 24.64 -4.63 7.69
CA THR A 985 23.33 -5.28 7.89
C THR A 985 23.01 -5.57 9.36
N TYR A 986 24.03 -5.66 10.22
CA TYR A 986 23.89 -5.88 11.66
C TYR A 986 23.93 -4.60 12.48
N MET A 987 24.01 -3.42 11.84
CA MET A 987 24.02 -2.17 12.58
C MET A 987 22.68 -1.92 13.28
N THR A 988 22.75 -1.46 14.52
CA THR A 988 21.59 -1.15 15.37
C THR A 988 21.54 0.34 15.69
N GLY A 989 20.34 0.93 15.83
CA GLY A 989 20.15 2.35 16.18
C GLY A 989 19.07 3.06 15.36
N ALA A 990 18.74 4.30 15.74
CA ALA A 990 17.78 5.15 15.03
C ALA A 990 18.39 5.77 13.75
N SER A 991 17.52 6.16 12.81
CA SER A 991 17.87 6.68 11.48
C SER A 991 19.01 7.72 11.52
N GLY A 992 20.17 7.38 10.96
CA GLY A 992 21.35 8.25 10.85
C GLY A 992 22.55 7.87 11.72
N HIS A 993 22.35 7.32 12.93
CA HIS A 993 23.44 6.98 13.86
C HIS A 993 23.38 5.50 14.28
N ARG A 994 23.62 4.61 13.32
CA ARG A 994 23.64 3.16 13.57
C ARG A 994 25.04 2.70 13.97
N ARG A 995 25.12 1.62 14.77
CA ARG A 995 26.37 1.02 15.26
C ARG A 995 26.43 -0.47 15.03
N VAL A 996 27.58 -0.97 14.60
CA VAL A 996 27.86 -2.42 14.60
C VAL A 996 28.04 -2.86 16.06
N PRO A 997 27.31 -3.88 16.54
CA PRO A 997 27.51 -4.42 17.88
C PRO A 997 28.79 -5.26 17.94
N GLU A 998 29.46 -5.29 19.10
CA GLU A 998 30.63 -6.16 19.33
C GLU A 998 30.33 -7.65 19.06
N LYS A 999 29.09 -8.07 19.37
CA LYS A 999 28.60 -9.44 19.14
C LYS A 999 28.63 -9.85 17.67
N PHE A 1000 28.62 -8.90 16.73
CA PHE A 1000 28.85 -9.19 15.32
C PHE A 1000 30.25 -9.76 15.12
N TYR A 1001 31.26 -8.98 15.51
CA TYR A 1001 32.64 -9.36 15.30
C TYR A 1001 33.04 -10.59 16.12
N SER A 1002 32.56 -10.75 17.35
CA SER A 1002 32.92 -11.93 18.16
C SER A 1002 32.46 -13.25 17.55
N LYS A 1003 31.34 -13.24 16.80
CA LYS A 1003 30.77 -14.40 16.09
C LYS A 1003 31.20 -14.50 14.63
N LEU A 1004 32.03 -13.58 14.15
CA LEU A 1004 32.52 -13.59 12.77
C LEU A 1004 33.43 -14.80 12.55
N MET A 1005 33.11 -15.61 11.55
CA MET A 1005 33.88 -16.80 11.19
C MET A 1005 34.98 -16.41 10.21
N LEU A 1006 36.22 -16.85 10.47
CA LEU A 1006 37.33 -16.66 9.55
C LEU A 1006 38.06 -17.98 9.28
N PRO A 1007 38.64 -18.17 8.07
CA PRO A 1007 39.53 -19.29 7.82
C PRO A 1007 40.84 -19.10 8.57
N LEU A 1008 41.25 -20.11 9.34
CA LEU A 1008 42.48 -20.08 10.13
C LEU A 1008 43.51 -21.11 9.64
N PRO A 1009 44.42 -20.72 8.73
CA PRO A 1009 45.55 -21.54 8.36
C PRO A 1009 46.64 -21.54 9.46
N PRO A 1010 47.62 -22.47 9.41
CA PRO A 1010 48.80 -22.44 10.28
C PRO A 1010 49.59 -21.12 10.18
N LEU A 1011 50.30 -20.72 11.26
CA LEU A 1011 50.99 -19.42 11.35
C LEU A 1011 52.01 -19.17 10.24
N ASP A 1012 52.73 -20.19 9.78
CA ASP A 1012 53.68 -20.09 8.67
C ASP A 1012 52.98 -19.80 7.32
N VAL A 1013 51.79 -20.36 7.12
CA VAL A 1013 50.93 -20.08 5.96
C VAL A 1013 50.31 -18.68 6.08
N GLN A 1014 49.82 -18.29 7.27
CA GLN A 1014 49.35 -16.91 7.51
C GLN A 1014 50.44 -15.90 7.16
N LYS A 1015 51.70 -16.17 7.54
CA LYS A 1015 52.84 -15.30 7.22
C LYS A 1015 53.05 -15.18 5.71
N LYS A 1016 53.04 -16.30 4.96
CA LYS A 1016 53.15 -16.27 3.50
C LYS A 1016 52.04 -15.44 2.84
N ILE A 1017 50.80 -15.61 3.30
CA ILE A 1017 49.66 -14.83 2.80
C ILE A 1017 49.90 -13.33 3.06
N VAL A 1018 50.27 -12.96 4.29
CA VAL A 1018 50.58 -11.58 4.65
C VAL A 1018 51.72 -11.01 3.80
N ASP A 1019 52.77 -11.78 3.53
CA ASP A 1019 53.91 -11.36 2.70
C ASP A 1019 53.48 -11.12 1.24
N GLU A 1020 52.60 -11.94 0.66
CA GLU A 1020 52.02 -11.74 -0.68
C GLU A 1020 51.19 -10.44 -0.76
N PHE A 1021 50.33 -10.18 0.22
CA PHE A 1021 49.56 -8.94 0.28
C PHE A 1021 50.47 -7.72 0.45
N ASN A 1022 51.46 -7.78 1.35
CA ASN A 1022 52.41 -6.68 1.56
C ASN A 1022 53.21 -6.36 0.29
N ALA A 1023 53.60 -7.38 -0.49
CA ALA A 1023 54.35 -7.18 -1.73
C ALA A 1023 53.53 -6.42 -2.79
N LEU A 1024 52.22 -6.65 -2.86
CA LEU A 1024 51.32 -5.89 -3.73
C LEU A 1024 51.06 -4.49 -3.17
N ASP A 1025 50.79 -4.37 -1.87
CA ASP A 1025 50.52 -3.09 -1.22
C ASP A 1025 51.71 -2.12 -1.36
N LEU A 1026 52.95 -2.61 -1.28
CA LEU A 1026 54.16 -1.81 -1.54
C LEU A 1026 54.25 -1.33 -2.99
N GLN A 1027 53.86 -2.15 -3.96
CA GLN A 1027 53.85 -1.75 -5.37
C GLN A 1027 52.75 -0.72 -5.65
N ILE A 1028 51.57 -0.88 -5.05
CA ILE A 1028 50.48 0.09 -5.13
C ILE A 1028 50.91 1.43 -4.55
N ALA A 1029 51.51 1.41 -3.35
CA ALA A 1029 52.05 2.62 -2.70
C ALA A 1029 53.10 3.32 -3.57
N ALA A 1030 54.02 2.55 -4.20
CA ALA A 1030 55.01 3.12 -5.11
C ALA A 1030 54.37 3.80 -6.34
N GLN A 1031 53.26 3.27 -6.87
CA GLN A 1031 52.52 3.95 -7.94
C GLN A 1031 51.83 5.23 -7.44
N ASP A 1032 51.24 5.19 -6.24
CA ASP A 1032 50.60 6.36 -5.62
C ASP A 1032 51.61 7.49 -5.35
N ASP A 1033 52.80 7.16 -4.83
CA ASP A 1033 53.90 8.10 -4.59
C ASP A 1033 54.41 8.70 -5.92
N MET A 1034 54.53 7.89 -6.96
CA MET A 1034 54.92 8.35 -8.30
C MET A 1034 53.91 9.35 -8.87
N LEU A 1035 52.61 9.08 -8.73
CA LEU A 1035 51.55 9.99 -9.17
C LEU A 1035 51.61 11.33 -8.43
N GLN A 1036 51.82 11.30 -7.11
CA GLN A 1036 51.95 12.52 -6.30
C GLN A 1036 53.21 13.32 -6.65
N SER A 1037 54.34 12.65 -6.88
CA SER A 1037 55.59 13.29 -7.29
C SER A 1037 55.43 14.02 -8.62
N LEU A 1038 54.80 13.38 -9.62
CA LEU A 1038 54.56 14.01 -10.93
C LEU A 1038 53.65 15.24 -10.84
N ASP A 1039 52.64 15.23 -9.96
CA ASP A 1039 51.81 16.42 -9.69
C ASP A 1039 52.63 17.56 -9.04
N ALA A 1040 53.55 17.23 -8.14
CA ALA A 1040 54.45 18.20 -7.52
C ALA A 1040 55.45 18.78 -8.53
N ASP A 1041 55.99 17.94 -9.41
CA ASP A 1041 56.95 18.33 -10.44
C ASP A 1041 56.35 19.28 -11.46
N ILE A 1042 55.10 19.05 -11.90
CA ILE A 1042 54.37 19.98 -12.79
C ILE A 1042 54.24 21.35 -12.13
N LYS A 1043 53.85 21.40 -10.85
CA LYS A 1043 53.73 22.67 -10.10
C LYS A 1043 55.08 23.37 -9.95
N ALA A 1044 56.13 22.63 -9.64
CA ALA A 1044 57.49 23.17 -9.51
C ALA A 1044 58.01 23.73 -10.85
N LYS A 1045 57.78 23.02 -11.96
CA LYS A 1045 58.15 23.46 -13.31
C LYS A 1045 57.38 24.73 -13.71
N PHE A 1046 56.08 24.80 -13.41
CA PHE A 1046 55.28 26.01 -13.63
C PHE A 1046 55.84 27.21 -12.86
N ALA A 1047 56.09 27.05 -11.55
CA ALA A 1047 56.67 28.11 -10.72
C ALA A 1047 58.05 28.55 -11.24
N ALA A 1048 58.93 27.61 -11.61
CA ALA A 1048 60.26 27.94 -12.13
C ALA A 1048 60.22 28.71 -13.46
N LEU A 1049 59.25 28.39 -14.34
CA LEU A 1049 59.12 29.05 -15.63
C LEU A 1049 58.40 30.40 -15.55
N PHE A 1050 57.47 30.58 -14.62
CA PHE A 1050 56.55 31.74 -14.65
C PHE A 1050 56.46 32.58 -13.36
N ASP A 1051 56.73 32.02 -12.17
CA ASP A 1051 56.62 32.78 -10.92
C ASP A 1051 57.80 33.77 -10.75
N GLY A 1052 57.52 34.96 -10.22
CA GLY A 1052 58.52 36.00 -9.97
C GLY A 1052 59.08 36.70 -11.22
N LYS A 1053 58.63 36.31 -12.41
CA LYS A 1053 58.97 36.96 -13.69
C LYS A 1053 57.92 38.02 -14.04
N ASN A 1054 58.37 39.16 -14.56
CA ASN A 1054 57.50 40.30 -14.86
C ASN A 1054 57.07 40.29 -16.34
N PHE A 1055 56.03 39.52 -16.66
CA PHE A 1055 55.42 39.50 -17.99
C PHE A 1055 54.31 40.56 -18.11
N PRO A 1056 54.07 41.13 -19.32
CA PRO A 1056 52.86 41.91 -19.58
C PRO A 1056 51.61 41.09 -19.26
N VAL A 1057 50.49 41.73 -18.93
CA VAL A 1057 49.23 41.03 -18.61
C VAL A 1057 48.10 41.50 -19.51
N ARG A 1058 47.26 40.56 -19.93
CA ARG A 1058 46.02 40.82 -20.69
C ARG A 1058 44.82 40.29 -19.93
N LYS A 1059 43.62 40.81 -20.22
CA LYS A 1059 42.41 40.23 -19.66
C LYS A 1059 42.03 38.98 -20.44
N LEU A 1060 41.53 37.95 -19.77
CA LEU A 1060 41.09 36.71 -20.41
C LEU A 1060 40.04 36.98 -21.52
N GLY A 1061 39.12 37.92 -21.30
CA GLY A 1061 38.12 38.30 -22.29
C GLY A 1061 38.66 39.03 -23.53
N GLU A 1062 39.94 39.42 -23.55
CA GLU A 1062 40.60 40.00 -24.73
C GLU A 1062 41.23 38.92 -25.63
N ILE A 1063 41.39 37.69 -25.11
CA ILE A 1063 42.13 36.60 -25.77
C ILE A 1063 41.25 35.38 -26.08
N CYS A 1064 39.99 35.36 -25.65
CA CYS A 1064 39.02 34.31 -25.97
C CYS A 1064 37.57 34.82 -25.84
N THR A 1065 36.64 34.15 -26.51
CA THR A 1065 35.19 34.30 -26.30
C THR A 1065 34.69 33.27 -25.27
N THR A 1066 33.49 33.47 -24.70
CA THR A 1066 32.94 32.56 -23.67
C THR A 1066 31.55 32.08 -24.04
N LEU A 1067 31.30 30.79 -23.90
CA LEU A 1067 29.98 30.17 -24.11
C LEU A 1067 29.55 29.42 -22.85
N SER A 1068 28.38 29.73 -22.31
CA SER A 1068 27.82 29.01 -21.15
C SER A 1068 27.04 27.77 -21.61
N GLY A 1069 27.09 26.69 -20.82
CA GLY A 1069 26.28 25.50 -21.05
C GLY A 1069 24.81 25.64 -20.63
N GLY A 1070 24.07 24.54 -20.76
CA GLY A 1070 22.64 24.46 -20.43
C GLY A 1070 22.20 23.03 -20.09
N THR A 1071 21.15 22.91 -19.28
CA THR A 1071 20.57 21.62 -18.89
C THR A 1071 19.27 21.36 -19.65
N PRO A 1072 19.19 20.32 -20.50
CA PRO A 1072 17.94 19.89 -21.12
C PRO A 1072 16.86 19.53 -20.07
N ASP A 1073 15.58 19.54 -20.45
CA ASP A 1073 14.51 19.17 -19.52
C ASP A 1073 14.60 17.70 -19.10
N THR A 1074 14.98 17.47 -17.84
CA THR A 1074 15.12 16.13 -17.22
C THR A 1074 13.82 15.30 -17.22
N LYS A 1075 12.65 15.91 -17.43
CA LYS A 1075 11.38 15.19 -17.55
C LYS A 1075 11.15 14.58 -18.93
N ASN A 1076 11.91 15.02 -19.94
CA ASN A 1076 11.83 14.49 -21.29
C ASN A 1076 12.93 13.45 -21.51
N GLU A 1077 12.65 12.19 -21.19
CA GLU A 1077 13.61 11.08 -21.30
C GLU A 1077 14.20 10.93 -22.72
N SER A 1078 13.47 11.32 -23.76
CA SER A 1078 13.95 11.26 -25.14
C SER A 1078 15.23 12.09 -25.37
N PHE A 1079 15.43 13.19 -24.63
CA PHE A 1079 16.62 14.03 -24.74
C PHE A 1079 17.90 13.36 -24.24
N TYR A 1080 17.80 12.34 -23.39
CA TYR A 1080 18.93 11.65 -22.76
C TYR A 1080 19.18 10.23 -23.32
N SER A 1081 18.61 9.95 -24.50
CA SER A 1081 18.76 8.68 -25.22
C SER A 1081 19.78 8.74 -26.37
N GLY A 1082 20.59 9.80 -26.41
CA GLY A 1082 21.49 10.08 -27.53
C GLY A 1082 22.91 9.57 -27.34
N LYS A 1083 23.83 10.14 -28.13
CA LYS A 1083 25.26 9.75 -28.16
C LYS A 1083 26.21 10.94 -27.92
N ILE A 1084 25.68 12.15 -27.71
CA ILE A 1084 26.50 13.35 -27.52
C ILE A 1084 26.85 13.46 -26.04
N PRO A 1085 28.13 13.45 -25.65
CA PRO A 1085 28.53 13.52 -24.24
C PRO A 1085 28.04 14.82 -23.58
N TRP A 1086 27.34 14.71 -22.46
CA TRP A 1086 26.91 15.85 -21.66
C TRP A 1086 27.65 15.88 -20.32
N ILE A 1087 28.49 16.90 -20.15
CA ILE A 1087 29.46 17.03 -19.07
C ILE A 1087 28.94 17.97 -17.99
N THR A 1088 29.16 17.59 -16.73
CA THR A 1088 28.90 18.43 -15.56
C THR A 1088 30.20 18.76 -14.83
N THR A 1089 30.15 19.69 -13.88
CA THR A 1089 31.35 20.18 -13.17
C THR A 1089 32.08 19.11 -12.37
N VAL A 1090 31.46 17.94 -12.12
CA VAL A 1090 32.07 16.79 -11.45
C VAL A 1090 33.27 16.25 -12.25
N ALA A 1091 33.19 16.30 -13.58
CA ALA A 1091 34.25 15.84 -14.49
C ALA A 1091 35.46 16.78 -14.55
N LEU A 1092 35.29 18.06 -14.19
CA LEU A 1092 36.35 19.06 -14.32
C LEU A 1092 37.46 18.87 -13.28
N GLY A 1093 38.68 19.22 -13.67
CA GLY A 1093 39.88 19.23 -12.82
C GLY A 1093 41.07 18.48 -13.42
N LYS A 1094 40.80 17.49 -14.29
CA LYS A 1094 41.83 16.84 -15.12
C LYS A 1094 42.35 17.81 -16.18
N ILE A 1095 43.51 17.52 -16.78
CA ILE A 1095 44.02 18.32 -17.91
C ILE A 1095 43.12 18.13 -19.12
N PHE A 1096 42.85 16.87 -19.47
CA PHE A 1096 41.98 16.50 -20.57
C PHE A 1096 40.76 15.75 -20.08
N ILE A 1097 39.64 15.95 -20.77
CA ILE A 1097 38.39 15.19 -20.58
C ILE A 1097 37.88 14.70 -21.94
N ASP A 1098 37.22 13.55 -21.94
CA ASP A 1098 36.66 12.93 -23.13
C ASP A 1098 35.25 12.37 -22.88
N GLU A 1099 34.71 11.58 -23.80
CA GLU A 1099 33.38 10.97 -23.70
C GLU A 1099 33.20 10.09 -22.46
N ASN A 1100 34.26 9.50 -21.92
CA ASN A 1100 34.18 8.64 -20.73
C ASN A 1100 33.92 9.44 -19.44
N ASP A 1101 34.10 10.77 -19.49
CA ASP A 1101 33.82 11.67 -18.38
C ASP A 1101 32.37 12.21 -18.39
N ALA A 1102 31.54 11.76 -19.35
CA ALA A 1102 30.14 12.19 -19.51
C ALA A 1102 29.28 11.81 -18.30
N ALA A 1103 28.48 12.76 -17.82
CA ALA A 1103 27.46 12.48 -16.80
C ALA A 1103 26.24 11.78 -17.42
N SER A 1104 25.97 12.07 -18.69
CA SER A 1104 24.92 11.45 -19.50
C SER A 1104 25.19 11.69 -20.98
N TYR A 1105 24.38 11.11 -21.86
CA TYR A 1105 24.46 11.29 -23.30
C TYR A 1105 23.16 11.87 -23.83
N ILE A 1106 23.24 12.92 -24.65
CA ILE A 1106 22.07 13.65 -25.15
C ILE A 1106 21.91 13.54 -26.67
N THR A 1107 20.69 13.82 -27.15
CA THR A 1107 20.34 13.81 -28.58
C THR A 1107 20.59 15.18 -29.24
N GLU A 1108 20.66 15.20 -30.58
CA GLU A 1108 20.70 16.46 -31.34
C GLU A 1108 19.45 17.32 -31.10
N GLU A 1109 18.29 16.67 -30.96
CA GLU A 1109 17.03 17.34 -30.61
C GLU A 1109 17.12 18.08 -29.27
N ALA A 1110 17.86 17.53 -28.29
CA ALA A 1110 18.08 18.19 -27.00
C ALA A 1110 18.88 19.49 -27.17
N ILE A 1111 19.78 19.56 -28.15
CA ILE A 1111 20.54 20.77 -28.48
C ILE A 1111 19.65 21.80 -29.16
N GLU A 1112 18.80 21.38 -30.10
CA GLU A 1112 17.87 22.27 -30.82
C GLU A 1112 16.80 22.88 -29.91
N LYS A 1113 16.30 22.10 -28.93
CA LYS A 1113 15.16 22.47 -28.09
C LYS A 1113 15.51 22.94 -26.68
N SER A 1114 16.80 23.07 -26.34
CA SER A 1114 17.24 23.55 -25.02
C SER A 1114 18.32 24.62 -25.12
N SER A 1115 18.76 25.13 -23.96
CA SER A 1115 19.85 26.09 -23.88
C SER A 1115 21.24 25.45 -23.86
N THR A 1116 21.35 24.14 -24.12
CA THR A 1116 22.64 23.46 -24.22
C THR A 1116 23.23 23.67 -25.61
N HIS A 1117 24.55 23.67 -25.71
CA HIS A 1117 25.26 23.95 -26.95
C HIS A 1117 26.35 22.91 -27.17
N LEU A 1118 26.58 22.55 -28.45
CA LEU A 1118 27.71 21.72 -28.82
C LEU A 1118 28.99 22.56 -28.78
N ILE A 1119 29.90 22.16 -27.89
CA ILE A 1119 31.22 22.73 -27.73
C ILE A 1119 32.20 21.83 -28.47
N PRO A 1120 33.06 22.36 -29.37
CA PRO A 1120 33.98 21.55 -30.14
C PRO A 1120 35.08 20.92 -29.26
N ALA A 1121 35.78 19.94 -29.84
CA ALA A 1121 37.01 19.41 -29.26
C ALA A 1121 38.09 20.52 -29.14
N ASN A 1122 39.07 20.27 -28.27
CA ASN A 1122 40.16 21.18 -27.96
C ASN A 1122 39.69 22.53 -27.37
N THR A 1123 38.63 22.54 -26.57
CA THR A 1123 38.12 23.74 -25.90
C THR A 1123 38.44 23.70 -24.41
N LEU A 1124 38.91 24.81 -23.85
CA LEU A 1124 39.17 24.93 -22.41
C LEU A 1124 37.86 25.27 -21.68
N LEU A 1125 37.44 24.40 -20.77
CA LEU A 1125 36.26 24.57 -19.94
C LEU A 1125 36.64 25.06 -18.55
N PHE A 1126 35.74 25.82 -17.93
CA PHE A 1126 35.92 26.37 -16.60
C PHE A 1126 34.62 26.31 -15.78
N GLY A 1127 34.68 25.76 -14.57
CA GLY A 1127 33.55 25.71 -13.65
C GLY A 1127 33.33 27.07 -12.96
N VAL A 1128 32.11 27.62 -13.04
CA VAL A 1128 31.76 28.93 -12.47
C VAL A 1128 30.86 28.86 -11.24
N ARG A 1129 30.25 27.71 -10.94
CA ARG A 1129 29.36 27.52 -9.76
C ARG A 1129 29.78 26.32 -8.90
N VAL A 1130 29.21 25.14 -9.12
CA VAL A 1130 29.62 23.94 -8.38
C VAL A 1130 31.05 23.58 -8.81
N GLY A 1131 31.99 23.57 -7.87
CA GLY A 1131 33.41 23.35 -8.20
C GLY A 1131 34.12 24.54 -8.87
N VAL A 1132 33.75 25.79 -8.55
CA VAL A 1132 34.39 26.99 -9.12
C VAL A 1132 35.92 26.91 -9.10
N GLY A 1133 36.54 27.20 -10.24
CA GLY A 1133 38.00 27.25 -10.39
C GLY A 1133 38.60 26.01 -11.06
N LYS A 1134 37.84 24.91 -11.11
CA LYS A 1134 38.26 23.71 -11.85
C LYS A 1134 38.18 23.95 -13.36
N SER A 1135 39.21 23.53 -14.08
CA SER A 1135 39.31 23.69 -15.53
C SER A 1135 39.88 22.45 -16.21
N SER A 1136 39.45 22.18 -17.45
CA SER A 1136 39.85 21.02 -18.27
C SER A 1136 39.71 21.31 -19.76
N ILE A 1137 40.48 20.62 -20.61
CA ILE A 1137 40.45 20.76 -22.08
C ILE A 1137 39.71 19.56 -22.68
N THR A 1138 38.77 19.80 -23.59
CA THR A 1138 38.00 18.73 -24.25
C THR A 1138 38.83 18.02 -25.31
N LYS A 1139 38.75 16.68 -25.39
CA LYS A 1139 39.32 15.89 -26.51
C LYS A 1139 38.32 15.59 -27.63
N VAL A 1140 37.04 15.61 -27.30
CA VAL A 1140 35.93 15.39 -28.24
C VAL A 1140 34.93 16.53 -28.13
N SER A 1141 34.06 16.67 -29.12
CA SER A 1141 32.94 17.62 -29.04
C SER A 1141 31.93 17.15 -28.00
N ILE A 1142 31.51 18.06 -27.12
CA ILE A 1142 30.66 17.75 -25.95
C ILE A 1142 29.61 18.85 -25.73
N CYS A 1143 28.62 18.58 -24.90
CA CYS A 1143 27.73 19.60 -24.33
C CYS A 1143 27.99 19.72 -22.82
N THR A 1144 27.62 20.86 -22.22
CA THR A 1144 27.85 21.10 -20.78
C THR A 1144 26.61 21.67 -20.10
N ASN A 1145 26.55 21.56 -18.77
CA ASN A 1145 25.52 22.19 -17.95
C ASN A 1145 25.79 23.70 -17.69
N GLN A 1146 24.82 24.41 -17.10
CA GLN A 1146 24.91 25.86 -16.85
C GLN A 1146 26.01 26.30 -15.87
N ASP A 1147 26.65 25.35 -15.19
CA ASP A 1147 27.69 25.62 -14.20
C ASP A 1147 29.09 25.65 -14.83
N ILE A 1148 29.21 25.38 -16.13
CA ILE A 1148 30.44 25.39 -16.91
C ILE A 1148 30.39 26.48 -17.98
N VAL A 1149 31.50 27.18 -18.14
CA VAL A 1149 31.76 28.12 -19.24
C VAL A 1149 32.89 27.57 -20.10
N ALA A 1150 32.65 27.46 -21.40
CA ALA A 1150 33.65 27.14 -22.41
C ALA A 1150 34.37 28.41 -22.89
N LEU A 1151 35.69 28.37 -22.95
CA LEU A 1151 36.56 29.42 -23.50
C LEU A 1151 36.84 29.11 -24.97
N MET A 1152 36.06 29.74 -25.83
CA MET A 1152 36.05 29.58 -27.28
C MET A 1152 37.04 30.54 -27.92
N ASP A 1153 37.51 30.24 -29.14
CA ASP A 1153 38.34 31.15 -29.95
C ASP A 1153 39.56 31.73 -29.21
N VAL A 1154 40.25 30.91 -28.43
CA VAL A 1154 41.50 31.30 -27.76
C VAL A 1154 42.53 31.73 -28.82
N ASP A 1155 43.22 32.85 -28.62
CA ASP A 1155 44.34 33.28 -29.49
C ASP A 1155 45.55 32.34 -29.34
N GLU A 1156 45.51 31.21 -30.05
CA GLU A 1156 46.53 30.16 -30.03
C GLU A 1156 47.87 30.62 -30.64
N GLN A 1157 47.93 31.77 -31.32
CA GLN A 1157 49.21 32.36 -31.75
C GLN A 1157 49.98 33.01 -30.58
N ARG A 1158 49.31 33.22 -29.44
CA ARG A 1158 49.89 33.83 -28.23
C ARG A 1158 49.80 32.94 -27.00
N TYR A 1159 48.79 32.08 -26.91
CA TYR A 1159 48.50 31.33 -25.70
C TYR A 1159 48.31 29.84 -25.94
N ASN A 1160 49.09 29.03 -25.24
CA ASN A 1160 48.86 27.59 -25.15
C ASN A 1160 47.76 27.28 -24.12
N LYS A 1161 46.80 26.41 -24.48
CA LYS A 1161 45.65 26.09 -23.61
C LYS A 1161 46.04 25.35 -22.33
N ILE A 1162 47.09 24.53 -22.34
CA ILE A 1162 47.61 23.85 -21.14
C ILE A 1162 48.21 24.88 -20.19
N PHE A 1163 48.97 25.84 -20.72
CA PHE A 1163 49.46 26.97 -19.92
C PHE A 1163 48.31 27.78 -19.31
N LEU A 1164 47.31 28.17 -20.12
CA LEU A 1164 46.13 28.90 -19.63
C LEU A 1164 45.40 28.14 -18.52
N LYS A 1165 45.20 26.83 -18.68
CA LYS A 1165 44.60 25.96 -17.67
C LYS A 1165 45.33 26.05 -16.33
N HIS A 1166 46.66 25.95 -16.33
CA HIS A 1166 47.47 26.03 -15.12
C HIS A 1166 47.51 27.45 -14.51
N VAL A 1167 47.48 28.50 -15.34
CA VAL A 1167 47.30 29.88 -14.85
C VAL A 1167 45.96 30.00 -14.13
N LEU A 1168 44.86 29.54 -14.71
CA LEU A 1168 43.53 29.61 -14.08
C LEU A 1168 43.47 28.82 -12.77
N ASP A 1169 44.09 27.64 -12.71
CA ASP A 1169 44.19 26.87 -11.47
C ASP A 1169 44.95 27.62 -10.37
N ALA A 1170 46.00 28.39 -10.72
CA ALA A 1170 46.74 29.22 -9.77
C ALA A 1170 45.88 30.37 -9.18
N TYR A 1171 44.87 30.84 -9.93
CA TYR A 1171 43.90 31.84 -9.47
C TYR A 1171 42.84 31.30 -8.50
N GLN A 1172 42.91 30.02 -8.07
CA GLN A 1172 41.91 29.42 -7.18
C GLN A 1172 41.64 30.21 -5.90
N LYS A 1173 42.68 30.79 -5.26
CA LYS A 1173 42.52 31.64 -4.06
C LYS A 1173 41.74 32.92 -4.37
N TYR A 1174 41.99 33.53 -5.53
CA TYR A 1174 41.26 34.70 -6.00
C TYR A 1174 39.80 34.35 -6.30
N PHE A 1175 39.54 33.25 -7.02
CA PHE A 1175 38.16 32.82 -7.27
C PHE A 1175 37.40 32.54 -5.97
N ASN A 1176 38.06 31.94 -4.98
CA ASN A 1176 37.47 31.73 -3.65
C ASN A 1176 37.10 33.02 -2.91
N SER A 1177 37.87 34.11 -3.09
CA SER A 1177 37.59 35.38 -2.40
C SER A 1177 36.43 36.17 -3.02
N ILE A 1178 36.11 35.93 -4.30
CA ILE A 1178 35.05 36.66 -5.02
C ILE A 1178 33.73 35.89 -5.18
N LYS A 1179 33.63 34.63 -4.69
CA LYS A 1179 32.39 33.83 -4.83
C LYS A 1179 31.21 34.46 -4.08
N ARG A 1180 30.04 34.54 -4.72
CA ARG A 1180 28.80 35.12 -4.16
C ARG A 1180 27.62 34.14 -4.28
N GLY A 1181 26.65 34.20 -3.36
CA GLY A 1181 25.42 33.38 -3.34
C GLY A 1181 25.04 32.83 -1.95
N MET A 1182 23.74 32.58 -1.70
CA MET A 1182 23.25 32.03 -0.41
C MET A 1182 23.37 30.50 -0.32
N THR A 1183 22.80 29.75 -1.28
CA THR A 1183 22.76 28.28 -1.27
C THR A 1183 23.84 27.64 -2.15
N ILE A 1184 24.14 28.21 -3.33
CA ILE A 1184 25.24 27.80 -4.21
C ILE A 1184 26.08 29.05 -4.51
N LYS A 1185 27.36 29.05 -4.10
CA LYS A 1185 28.29 30.17 -4.31
C LYS A 1185 29.02 30.00 -5.64
N GLY A 1186 29.03 31.04 -6.48
CA GLY A 1186 29.67 31.03 -7.80
C GLY A 1186 30.31 32.37 -8.17
N ILE A 1187 30.91 32.42 -9.36
CA ILE A 1187 31.38 33.65 -10.04
C ILE A 1187 30.63 33.83 -11.36
N THR A 1188 30.64 35.03 -11.92
CA THR A 1188 30.03 35.31 -13.22
C THR A 1188 31.02 35.10 -14.37
N SER A 1189 30.53 34.92 -15.61
CA SER A 1189 31.39 34.90 -16.80
C SER A 1189 32.18 36.21 -16.97
N ASN A 1190 31.63 37.35 -16.53
CA ASN A 1190 32.34 38.63 -16.56
C ASN A 1190 33.49 38.66 -15.55
N ASP A 1191 33.33 38.06 -14.37
CA ASP A 1191 34.43 37.92 -13.40
C ASP A 1191 35.57 37.07 -13.98
N LEU A 1192 35.23 35.99 -14.70
CA LEU A 1192 36.20 35.14 -15.40
C LEU A 1192 36.93 35.91 -16.52
N LYS A 1193 36.20 36.66 -17.35
CA LYS A 1193 36.79 37.51 -18.41
C LYS A 1193 37.74 38.58 -17.88
N ALA A 1194 37.54 39.03 -16.64
CA ALA A 1194 38.37 40.05 -16.01
C ALA A 1194 39.70 39.52 -15.45
N VAL A 1195 39.90 38.20 -15.42
CA VAL A 1195 41.14 37.57 -14.94
C VAL A 1195 42.32 38.04 -15.78
N ARG A 1196 43.43 38.39 -15.11
CA ARG A 1196 44.66 38.86 -15.75
C ARG A 1196 45.56 37.68 -16.07
N ILE A 1197 45.79 37.44 -17.35
CA ILE A 1197 46.62 36.36 -17.87
C ILE A 1197 48.01 36.92 -18.24
N PRO A 1198 49.11 36.30 -17.77
CA PRO A 1198 50.46 36.67 -18.17
C PRO A 1198 50.70 36.38 -19.67
N ASP A 1199 51.11 37.39 -20.44
CA ASP A 1199 51.52 37.35 -21.85
C ASP A 1199 52.99 36.91 -21.94
N ALA A 1200 53.27 35.68 -21.50
CA ALA A 1200 54.61 35.08 -21.57
C ALA A 1200 54.94 34.64 -23.01
N PRO A 1201 56.22 34.62 -23.44
CA PRO A 1201 56.61 34.10 -24.75
C PRO A 1201 56.03 32.72 -25.02
N LEU A 1202 55.46 32.51 -26.22
CA LEU A 1202 54.79 31.26 -26.58
C LEU A 1202 55.74 30.06 -26.46
N GLU A 1203 57.03 30.24 -26.74
CA GLU A 1203 58.05 29.19 -26.63
C GLU A 1203 58.17 28.63 -25.19
N LEU A 1204 58.06 29.50 -24.17
CA LEU A 1204 58.09 29.06 -22.76
C LEU A 1204 56.78 28.35 -22.37
N GLN A 1205 55.66 28.79 -22.94
CA GLN A 1205 54.36 28.14 -22.73
C GLN A 1205 54.34 26.74 -23.37
N GLU A 1206 54.90 26.59 -24.57
CA GLU A 1206 55.06 25.31 -25.28
C GLU A 1206 56.05 24.38 -24.56
N GLU A 1207 57.16 24.90 -24.03
CA GLU A 1207 58.09 24.13 -23.20
C GLU A 1207 57.38 23.54 -21.98
N PHE A 1208 56.57 24.36 -21.30
CA PHE A 1208 55.76 23.90 -20.16
C PHE A 1208 54.71 22.87 -20.60
N ALA A 1209 53.97 23.14 -21.66
CA ALA A 1209 52.93 22.25 -22.17
C ALA A 1209 53.49 20.86 -22.52
N ALA A 1210 54.62 20.81 -23.24
CA ALA A 1210 55.29 19.55 -23.58
C ALA A 1210 55.75 18.77 -22.34
N TYR A 1211 56.24 19.47 -21.30
CA TYR A 1211 56.59 18.84 -20.02
C TYR A 1211 55.35 18.20 -19.35
N VAL A 1212 54.25 18.94 -19.30
CA VAL A 1212 52.98 18.48 -18.71
C VAL A 1212 52.43 17.26 -19.45
N GLU A 1213 52.45 17.27 -20.79
CA GLU A 1213 51.99 16.14 -21.61
C GLU A 1213 52.81 14.87 -21.36
N ASN A 1214 54.14 15.01 -21.23
CA ASN A 1214 55.02 13.89 -20.89
C ASN A 1214 54.70 13.33 -19.49
N CYS A 1215 54.53 14.19 -18.49
CA CYS A 1215 54.12 13.77 -17.16
C CYS A 1215 52.76 13.05 -17.17
N GLU A 1216 51.76 13.53 -17.92
CA GLU A 1216 50.47 12.86 -18.02
C GLU A 1216 50.54 11.48 -18.70
N ALA A 1217 51.39 11.32 -19.73
CA ALA A 1217 51.61 10.00 -20.34
C ALA A 1217 52.16 8.97 -19.33
N ILE A 1218 53.06 9.41 -18.44
CA ILE A 1218 53.59 8.59 -17.35
C ILE A 1218 52.49 8.30 -16.32
N LYS A 1219 51.67 9.29 -15.93
CA LYS A 1219 50.56 9.09 -14.99
C LYS A 1219 49.53 8.09 -15.51
N ILE A 1220 49.22 8.09 -16.80
CA ILE A 1220 48.30 7.11 -17.41
C ILE A 1220 48.86 5.69 -17.20
N SER A 1221 50.14 5.47 -17.49
CA SER A 1221 50.80 4.18 -17.32
C SER A 1221 50.82 3.73 -15.85
N ALA A 1222 51.13 4.65 -14.94
CA ALA A 1222 51.14 4.38 -13.50
C ALA A 1222 49.73 4.07 -12.95
N ARG A 1223 48.69 4.78 -13.41
CA ARG A 1223 47.29 4.48 -13.06
C ARG A 1223 46.84 3.12 -13.55
N ALA A 1224 47.14 2.77 -14.80
CA ALA A 1224 46.82 1.45 -15.36
C ALA A 1224 47.52 0.33 -14.57
N LYS A 1225 48.81 0.51 -14.24
CA LYS A 1225 49.53 -0.48 -13.43
C LYS A 1225 48.97 -0.59 -12.00
N ARG A 1226 48.58 0.53 -11.41
CA ARG A 1226 47.93 0.56 -10.09
C ARG A 1226 46.61 -0.21 -10.09
N GLU A 1227 45.77 -0.04 -11.12
CA GLU A 1227 44.51 -0.78 -11.26
C GLU A 1227 44.74 -2.29 -11.43
N GLU A 1228 45.73 -2.69 -12.23
CA GLU A 1228 46.15 -4.09 -12.38
C GLU A 1228 46.56 -4.70 -11.03
N LEU A 1229 47.34 -3.96 -10.22
CA LEU A 1229 47.78 -4.42 -8.89
C LEU A 1229 46.62 -4.52 -7.89
N ILE A 1230 45.65 -3.59 -7.94
CA ILE A 1230 44.44 -3.65 -7.11
C ILE A 1230 43.59 -4.87 -7.49
N ALA A 1231 43.47 -5.17 -8.79
CA ALA A 1231 42.78 -6.37 -9.27
C ALA A 1231 43.48 -7.64 -8.77
N ALA A 1232 44.80 -7.74 -8.91
CA ALA A 1232 45.58 -8.87 -8.39
C ALA A 1232 45.44 -9.03 -6.86
N ARG A 1233 45.38 -7.91 -6.11
CA ARG A 1233 45.12 -7.93 -4.66
C ARG A 1233 43.72 -8.47 -4.34
N ALA A 1234 42.71 -8.14 -5.14
CA ALA A 1234 41.36 -8.67 -4.99
C ALA A 1234 41.28 -10.18 -5.32
N GLU A 1235 42.08 -10.66 -6.29
CA GLU A 1235 42.21 -12.09 -6.56
C GLU A 1235 42.79 -12.86 -5.37
N LEU A 1236 43.78 -12.30 -4.65
CA LEU A 1236 44.29 -12.93 -3.42
C LEU A 1236 43.22 -13.02 -2.33
N VAL A 1237 42.35 -12.01 -2.21
CA VAL A 1237 41.22 -12.06 -1.26
C VAL A 1237 40.31 -13.23 -1.60
N THR A 1238 40.00 -13.38 -2.89
CA THR A 1238 39.17 -14.48 -3.39
C THR A 1238 39.86 -15.83 -3.15
N LYS A 1239 41.15 -15.96 -3.43
CA LYS A 1239 41.91 -17.21 -3.28
C LYS A 1239 41.99 -17.72 -1.84
N TYR A 1240 42.14 -16.82 -0.86
CA TYR A 1240 42.44 -17.22 0.53
C TYR A 1240 41.26 -17.10 1.48
N PHE A 1241 40.25 -16.29 1.15
CA PHE A 1241 39.13 -16.01 2.06
C PHE A 1241 37.73 -16.23 1.45
N ARG A 1242 37.66 -16.76 0.23
CA ARG A 1242 36.46 -17.31 -0.44
C ARG A 1242 36.86 -18.70 -0.98
#